data_AF-A0A2G2VAH9-F1
#
_entry.id   AF-A0A2G2VAH9-F1
#
_cell.length_a   1.000
_cell.length_b   1.000
_cell.length_c   1.000
_cell.angle_alpha   90.00
_cell.angle_beta   90.00
_cell.angle_gamma   90.00
#
_symmetry.space_group_name_H-M   'P 1'
#
loop_
_entity.id
_entity.type
_entity.pdbx_description
1 polymer ?
#
loop_
_entity_poly.entity_id
_entity_poly.type
_entity_poly.pdbx_seq_one_letter_code
_entity_poly.pdbx_strand_id
1 'polypeptide(L)'
;MVRQKIQIKKIDNLTARQVTFSKRRRGLFKKAQELSTLCDADIGLIVFSATGKLFEYSSSSMMQLIEKHKMQSERDNNTPEQLQSSNLQSEKKTYATLSRDFVEKNRELRQLHGEELQGLGLDELMKLEKLVEGGISRVLKIKGDKFMREISSLKRKATQLQEENSQLKQQSQARLNEEGQNAIEQGHSADSITNNRSLVNSSHQDCNDSDTSLKLGRNGKRIIPWGMNHQQRVTLNLTSKRLQVLHMDKNDYYGGESSSLNLIQLWKRFRGNDKPPEELGTSKEYNVDMIPKFAMANGTLVRVLIHTDVTKYLNFKAVDGSFVYNKGKIYKVPATDVEALKSPLMGLFEKRRARKFFLYVQDFDESDPKTHEGMDLNKITAKEFIAKYELEDDTIDFIGHALALFTDDNYLAQPAMDFVKRVKLYAESLARFQAGSPYIYPMYGLGELPQAFARLSAVYGGTYMLNKPQCKVEFDEGGKVVGVTSEGETAKCKKVVCDPSYLPDKVQKVGKVARAICIMSHPIPNTNDSHSAQVILPQKQLGRKSDMYLFCCSYFHNVAPKGKYIAFVSTEAETDDPEKELKPGVDILGAVDEIFYETYDRFVPSHDSAADNCFISKSYDPTTHFESTVMDVLDMYSKITGKVVDLSVDLSAASAAAEE
;
A
#
# COMPACT_ATOMS: atom_id res chain seq x y z
N MET A 1 22.80 35.84 37.68
CA MET A 1 21.56 35.21 38.20
C MET A 1 21.88 34.56 39.55
N VAL A 2 21.05 34.77 40.58
CA VAL A 2 21.25 34.19 41.92
C VAL A 2 20.84 32.71 41.92
N ARG A 3 21.65 31.82 42.53
CA ARG A 3 21.29 30.41 42.73
C ARG A 3 20.28 30.28 43.89
N GLN A 4 18.98 30.37 43.61
CA GLN A 4 17.95 30.09 44.59
C GLN A 4 18.00 28.61 45.06
N LYS A 5 17.84 28.39 46.37
CA LYS A 5 17.87 27.06 47.01
C LYS A 5 16.50 26.39 46.87
N ILE A 6 16.38 25.44 45.94
CA ILE A 6 15.13 24.73 45.64
C ILE A 6 14.87 23.63 46.68
N GLN A 7 13.67 23.57 47.25
CA GLN A 7 13.23 22.47 48.13
C GLN A 7 13.27 21.11 47.40
N ILE A 8 13.66 20.03 48.08
CA ILE A 8 13.61 18.68 47.53
C ILE A 8 12.19 18.12 47.68
N LYS A 9 11.33 18.46 46.71
CA LYS A 9 9.99 17.92 46.52
C LYS A 9 9.66 17.80 45.02
N LYS A 10 8.57 17.12 44.69
CA LYS A 10 8.06 17.05 43.31
C LYS A 10 7.75 18.47 42.82
N ILE A 11 8.10 18.79 41.57
CA ILE A 11 7.74 20.06 40.93
C ILE A 11 6.42 19.82 40.20
N ASP A 12 5.34 20.49 40.62
CA ASP A 12 4.00 20.19 40.13
C ASP A 12 3.75 20.74 38.72
N ASN A 13 4.19 21.99 38.47
CA ASN A 13 4.17 22.60 37.15
C ASN A 13 4.97 21.77 36.13
N LEU A 14 4.28 21.27 35.10
CA LEU A 14 4.81 20.29 34.16
C LEU A 14 5.97 20.83 33.30
N THR A 15 5.85 22.07 32.81
CA THR A 15 6.89 22.73 32.01
C THR A 15 8.16 22.98 32.84
N ALA A 16 8.01 23.49 34.07
CA ALA A 16 9.12 23.68 34.99
C ALA A 16 9.79 22.34 35.37
N ARG A 17 8.98 21.27 35.57
CA ARG A 17 9.47 19.90 35.81
C ARG A 17 10.28 19.38 34.62
N GLN A 18 9.82 19.53 33.38
CA GLN A 18 10.54 19.11 32.17
C GLN A 18 11.86 19.89 31.94
N VAL A 19 11.84 21.21 32.12
CA VAL A 19 13.05 22.05 32.02
C VAL A 19 14.06 21.71 33.13
N THR A 20 13.59 21.44 34.34
CA THR A 20 14.44 21.06 35.47
C THR A 20 15.01 19.65 35.30
N PHE A 21 14.22 18.69 34.82
CA PHE A 21 14.68 17.35 34.45
C PHE A 21 15.80 17.43 33.40
N SER A 22 15.58 18.17 32.31
CA SER A 22 16.56 18.34 31.23
C SER A 22 17.89 18.93 31.72
N LYS A 23 17.83 19.91 32.64
CA LYS A 23 19.02 20.52 33.25
C LYS A 23 19.71 19.59 34.26
N ARG A 24 18.95 18.94 35.16
CA ARG A 24 19.50 18.05 36.19
C ARG A 24 20.04 16.74 35.61
N ARG A 25 19.39 16.14 34.61
CA ARG A 25 19.89 14.94 33.90
C ARG A 25 21.25 15.21 33.27
N ARG A 26 21.40 16.32 32.55
CA ARG A 26 22.69 16.74 31.96
C ARG A 26 23.77 16.94 33.03
N GLY A 27 23.42 17.55 34.16
CA GLY A 27 24.33 17.70 35.30
C GLY A 27 24.70 16.38 36.00
N LEU A 28 23.77 15.42 36.06
CA LEU A 28 24.00 14.08 36.61
C LEU A 28 24.93 13.26 35.70
N PHE A 29 24.68 13.27 34.39
CA PHE A 29 25.54 12.59 33.42
C PHE A 29 26.95 13.19 33.41
N LYS A 30 27.09 14.53 33.46
CA LYS A 30 28.40 15.17 33.59
C LYS A 30 29.13 14.73 34.86
N LYS A 31 28.43 14.61 35.99
CA LYS A 31 29.03 14.11 37.25
C LYS A 31 29.44 12.64 37.19
N ALA A 32 28.66 11.78 36.53
CA ALA A 32 29.03 10.39 36.32
C ALA A 32 30.28 10.27 35.43
N GLN A 33 30.34 11.07 34.36
CA GLN A 33 31.52 11.17 33.49
C GLN A 33 32.73 11.71 34.25
N GLU A 34 32.58 12.80 35.03
CA GLU A 34 33.63 13.36 35.87
C GLU A 34 34.18 12.32 36.87
N LEU A 35 33.30 11.59 37.57
CA LEU A 35 33.71 10.57 38.53
C LEU A 35 34.37 9.37 37.85
N SER A 36 33.84 8.93 36.69
CA SER A 36 34.44 7.86 35.90
C SER A 36 35.85 8.22 35.43
N THR A 37 36.03 9.41 34.84
CA THR A 37 37.32 9.88 34.33
C THR A 37 38.34 10.20 35.43
N LEU A 38 37.91 10.70 36.60
CA LEU A 38 38.82 11.10 37.69
C LEU A 38 39.22 9.95 38.62
N CYS A 39 38.46 8.85 38.64
CA CYS A 39 38.65 7.75 39.58
C CYS A 39 38.70 6.35 38.91
N ASP A 40 38.83 6.30 37.59
CA ASP A 40 38.77 5.08 36.75
C ASP A 40 37.56 4.18 37.08
N ALA A 41 36.42 4.82 37.32
CA ALA A 41 35.22 4.17 37.86
C ALA A 41 34.26 3.74 36.74
N ASP A 42 33.92 2.45 36.72
CA ASP A 42 32.84 1.90 35.89
C ASP A 42 31.47 2.38 36.39
N ILE A 43 30.75 3.14 35.58
CA ILE A 43 29.49 3.79 35.99
C ILE A 43 28.45 3.67 34.87
N GLY A 44 27.29 3.11 35.19
CA GLY A 44 26.07 3.14 34.37
C GLY A 44 24.98 4.00 35.03
N LEU A 45 24.21 4.71 34.21
CA LEU A 45 23.02 5.46 34.61
C LEU A 45 21.87 5.19 33.63
N ILE A 46 20.72 4.79 34.16
CA ILE A 46 19.47 4.59 33.42
C ILE A 46 18.43 5.54 34.02
N VAL A 47 17.85 6.43 33.20
CA VAL A 47 16.93 7.48 33.65
C VAL A 47 15.73 7.61 32.71
N PHE A 48 14.59 7.06 33.12
CA PHE A 48 13.31 7.29 32.45
C PHE A 48 12.74 8.67 32.79
N SER A 49 12.16 9.37 31.81
CA SER A 49 11.36 10.56 32.06
C SER A 49 9.97 10.19 32.61
N ALA A 50 9.27 11.19 33.14
CA ALA A 50 7.83 11.10 33.45
C ALA A 50 6.93 10.99 32.19
N THR A 51 7.50 10.67 31.02
CA THR A 51 6.83 10.42 29.74
C THR A 51 7.33 9.10 29.12
N GLY A 52 7.82 8.16 29.93
CA GLY A 52 8.35 6.85 29.52
C GLY A 52 9.68 6.86 28.77
N LYS A 53 10.18 8.03 28.31
CA LYS A 53 11.37 8.09 27.46
C LYS A 53 12.65 7.79 28.24
N LEU A 54 13.33 6.72 27.86
CA LEU A 54 14.66 6.35 28.32
C LEU A 54 15.70 7.41 27.96
N PHE A 55 16.61 7.67 28.90
CA PHE A 55 17.87 8.34 28.68
C PHE A 55 18.94 7.63 29.52
N GLU A 56 20.07 7.29 28.90
CA GLU A 56 21.13 6.53 29.56
C GLU A 56 22.52 7.15 29.37
N TYR A 57 23.46 6.70 30.19
CA TYR A 57 24.89 7.00 30.10
C TYR A 57 25.68 5.82 30.66
N SER A 58 26.79 5.46 30.03
CA SER A 58 27.76 4.48 30.55
C SER A 58 29.20 5.00 30.34
N SER A 59 30.10 4.62 31.24
CA SER A 59 31.56 4.78 31.08
C SER A 59 32.10 3.95 29.91
N SER A 60 31.59 2.72 29.79
CA SER A 60 31.92 1.70 28.81
C SER A 60 30.62 1.23 28.12
N SER A 61 30.40 -0.09 27.95
CA SER A 61 29.13 -0.63 27.44
C SER A 61 28.15 -0.95 28.57
N MET A 62 26.90 -0.50 28.44
CA MET A 62 25.84 -0.78 29.43
C MET A 62 25.62 -2.29 29.65
N MET A 63 25.72 -3.12 28.60
CA MET A 63 25.59 -4.58 28.74
C MET A 63 26.74 -5.18 29.55
N GLN A 64 27.99 -4.76 29.29
CA GLN A 64 29.17 -5.23 30.02
C GLN A 64 29.11 -4.84 31.51
N LEU A 65 28.60 -3.65 31.84
CA LEU A 65 28.37 -3.22 33.23
C LEU A 65 27.32 -4.09 33.94
N ILE A 66 26.23 -4.44 33.25
CA ILE A 66 25.16 -5.30 33.78
C ILE A 66 25.67 -6.75 33.96
N GLU A 67 26.47 -7.27 33.03
CA GLU A 67 27.10 -8.58 33.14
C GLU A 67 28.13 -8.64 34.28
N LYS A 68 28.97 -7.61 34.41
CA LYS A 68 29.92 -7.46 35.51
C LYS A 68 29.22 -7.44 36.87
N HIS A 69 28.07 -6.77 36.98
CA HIS A 69 27.22 -6.81 38.18
C HIS A 69 26.67 -8.22 38.46
N LYS A 70 26.13 -8.92 37.45
CA LYS A 70 25.63 -10.31 37.61
C LYS A 70 26.75 -11.24 38.12
N MET A 71 27.90 -11.23 37.46
CA MET A 71 29.08 -12.03 37.80
C MET A 71 29.64 -11.71 39.20
N GLN A 72 29.51 -10.47 39.67
CA GLN A 72 29.84 -10.09 41.04
C GLN A 72 28.84 -10.70 42.04
N SER A 73 27.53 -10.55 41.78
CA SER A 73 26.47 -11.07 42.65
C SER A 73 26.49 -12.60 42.78
N GLU A 74 26.99 -13.34 41.79
CA GLU A 74 27.18 -14.79 41.87
C GLU A 74 28.39 -15.19 42.75
N ARG A 75 29.40 -14.32 42.91
CA ARG A 75 30.57 -14.59 43.76
C ARG A 75 30.31 -14.33 45.24
N ASP A 76 29.58 -13.26 45.55
CA ASP A 76 29.29 -12.87 46.94
C ASP A 76 28.40 -13.91 47.68
N ASN A 77 27.69 -14.77 46.94
CA ASN A 77 26.86 -15.86 47.47
C ASN A 77 27.64 -17.05 48.09
N ASN A 78 28.98 -17.09 48.00
CA ASN A 78 29.80 -18.21 48.48
C ASN A 78 30.42 -18.04 49.89
N THR A 79 29.91 -17.11 50.70
CA THR A 79 30.38 -16.92 52.09
C THR A 79 29.30 -17.34 53.10
N PRO A 80 29.56 -18.28 54.02
CA PRO A 80 28.55 -18.72 54.98
C PRO A 80 28.50 -17.79 56.21
N GLU A 81 27.38 -17.12 56.44
CA GLU A 81 26.49 -17.48 57.55
C GLU A 81 25.13 -16.73 57.56
N GLN A 82 24.09 -17.49 57.93
CA GLN A 82 22.89 -17.10 58.69
C GLN A 82 22.30 -15.67 58.55
N LEU A 83 21.17 -15.54 57.83
CA LEU A 83 19.90 -14.88 58.27
C LEU A 83 18.85 -14.58 57.14
N GLN A 84 18.92 -15.20 55.95
CA GLN A 84 17.96 -14.89 54.84
C GLN A 84 17.49 -16.06 53.97
N SER A 85 17.65 -17.32 54.41
CA SER A 85 17.52 -18.51 53.56
C SER A 85 16.09 -18.93 53.15
N SER A 86 15.03 -18.41 53.77
CA SER A 86 13.64 -18.82 53.50
C SER A 86 13.03 -18.19 52.25
N ASN A 87 13.12 -16.87 52.09
CA ASN A 87 12.50 -16.16 50.95
C ASN A 87 13.19 -16.46 49.62
N LEU A 88 14.52 -16.54 49.59
CA LEU A 88 15.26 -16.82 48.34
C LEU A 88 14.96 -18.21 47.75
N GLN A 89 14.49 -19.17 48.57
CA GLN A 89 14.02 -20.47 48.07
C GLN A 89 12.56 -20.42 47.60
N SER A 90 11.68 -19.63 48.23
CA SER A 90 10.31 -19.45 47.76
C SER A 90 10.28 -18.64 46.45
N GLU A 91 11.05 -17.57 46.34
CA GLU A 91 11.18 -16.76 45.12
C GLU A 91 11.75 -17.56 43.95
N LYS A 92 12.80 -18.39 44.16
CA LYS A 92 13.32 -19.27 43.11
C LYS A 92 12.30 -20.32 42.66
N LYS A 93 11.48 -20.88 43.57
CA LYS A 93 10.35 -21.74 43.20
C LYS A 93 9.28 -20.98 42.41
N THR A 94 8.87 -19.80 42.89
CA THR A 94 7.87 -18.96 42.22
C THR A 94 8.32 -18.54 40.82
N TYR A 95 9.59 -18.20 40.62
CA TYR A 95 10.16 -17.91 39.30
C TYR A 95 10.20 -19.14 38.39
N ALA A 96 10.57 -20.32 38.92
CA ALA A 96 10.52 -21.57 38.15
C ALA A 96 9.09 -21.92 37.72
N THR A 97 8.10 -21.74 38.60
CA THR A 97 6.68 -21.89 38.26
C THR A 97 6.25 -20.87 37.20
N LEU A 98 6.49 -19.56 37.40
CA LEU A 98 6.14 -18.54 36.41
C LEU A 98 6.80 -18.77 35.05
N SER A 99 8.06 -19.23 35.02
CA SER A 99 8.78 -19.53 33.78
C SER A 99 8.16 -20.73 33.05
N ARG A 100 7.77 -21.78 33.78
CA ARG A 100 7.05 -22.94 33.25
C ARG A 100 5.67 -22.53 32.72
N ASP A 101 4.90 -21.77 33.49
CA ASP A 101 3.57 -21.26 33.15
C ASP A 101 3.64 -20.32 31.92
N PHE A 102 4.69 -19.50 31.82
CA PHE A 102 4.94 -18.63 30.66
C PHE A 102 5.25 -19.44 29.40
N VAL A 103 6.06 -20.50 29.48
CA VAL A 103 6.30 -21.40 28.33
C VAL A 103 5.01 -22.13 27.94
N GLU A 104 4.22 -22.59 28.91
CA GLU A 104 2.93 -23.25 28.70
C GLU A 104 1.91 -22.32 28.01
N LYS A 105 1.79 -21.06 28.47
CA LYS A 105 0.91 -20.06 27.83
C LYS A 105 1.40 -19.55 26.47
N ASN A 106 2.71 -19.44 26.23
CA ASN A 106 3.23 -19.15 24.89
C ASN A 106 3.06 -20.33 23.92
N ARG A 107 2.88 -21.56 24.42
CA ARG A 107 2.47 -22.71 23.59
C ARG A 107 0.97 -22.67 23.29
N GLU A 108 0.12 -22.41 24.29
CA GLU A 108 -1.32 -22.22 24.07
C GLU A 108 -1.62 -21.10 23.07
N LEU A 109 -0.95 -19.95 23.18
CA LEU A 109 -1.12 -18.82 22.24
C LEU A 109 -0.73 -19.19 20.81
N ARG A 110 0.42 -19.86 20.63
CA ARG A 110 0.87 -20.29 19.29
C ARG A 110 -0.07 -21.34 18.69
N GLN A 111 -0.60 -22.27 19.50
CA GLN A 111 -1.65 -23.19 19.06
C GLN A 111 -2.96 -22.46 18.69
N LEU A 112 -3.37 -21.43 19.43
CA LEU A 112 -4.51 -20.57 19.06
C LEU A 112 -4.27 -19.78 17.75
N HIS A 113 -3.01 -19.56 17.35
CA HIS A 113 -2.64 -18.98 16.05
C HIS A 113 -2.43 -20.02 14.93
N GLY A 114 -2.57 -21.33 15.22
CA GLY A 114 -2.38 -22.42 14.26
C GLY A 114 -0.95 -22.95 14.14
N GLU A 115 -0.03 -22.51 15.00
CA GLU A 115 1.35 -22.99 15.10
C GLU A 115 1.47 -24.17 16.08
N GLU A 116 2.55 -24.98 15.99
CA GLU A 116 2.87 -26.08 16.92
C GLU A 116 1.68 -27.06 17.22
N LEU A 117 0.82 -27.28 16.22
CA LEU A 117 -0.32 -28.21 16.29
C LEU A 117 0.11 -29.69 16.25
N GLN A 118 1.36 -29.98 15.86
CA GLN A 118 1.89 -31.34 15.75
C GLN A 118 1.92 -32.02 17.13
N GLY A 119 1.08 -33.03 17.31
CA GLY A 119 0.97 -33.81 18.55
C GLY A 119 -0.26 -33.51 19.41
N LEU A 120 -1.18 -32.64 18.97
CA LEU A 120 -2.52 -32.53 19.58
C LEU A 120 -3.43 -33.68 19.11
N GLY A 121 -4.28 -34.17 20.03
CA GLY A 121 -5.34 -35.12 19.71
C GLY A 121 -6.57 -34.46 19.07
N LEU A 122 -7.45 -35.26 18.44
CA LEU A 122 -8.69 -34.79 17.82
C LEU A 122 -9.58 -34.02 18.84
N ASP A 123 -9.74 -34.57 20.04
CA ASP A 123 -10.51 -33.96 21.14
C ASP A 123 -9.88 -32.66 21.68
N GLU A 124 -8.62 -32.38 21.37
CA GLU A 124 -7.92 -31.15 21.76
C GLU A 124 -8.07 -30.09 20.67
N LEU A 125 -7.90 -30.50 19.41
CA LEU A 125 -8.19 -29.67 18.23
C LEU A 125 -9.66 -29.18 18.22
N MET A 126 -10.64 -30.04 18.52
CA MET A 126 -12.05 -29.63 18.63
C MET A 126 -12.34 -28.67 19.79
N LYS A 127 -11.54 -28.71 20.88
CA LYS A 127 -11.64 -27.72 21.98
C LYS A 127 -11.02 -26.39 21.57
N LEU A 128 -9.89 -26.44 20.87
CA LEU A 128 -9.16 -25.28 20.35
C LEU A 128 -10.02 -24.52 19.34
N GLU A 129 -10.59 -25.22 18.36
CA GLU A 129 -11.56 -24.71 17.38
C GLU A 129 -12.72 -23.98 18.08
N LYS A 130 -13.41 -24.65 18.99
CA LYS A 130 -14.55 -24.09 19.75
C LYS A 130 -14.18 -22.85 20.59
N LEU A 131 -12.95 -22.76 21.09
CA LEU A 131 -12.45 -21.57 21.79
C LEU A 131 -12.21 -20.40 20.82
N VAL A 132 -11.61 -20.67 19.65
CA VAL A 132 -11.37 -19.68 18.58
C VAL A 132 -12.69 -19.17 18.00
N GLU A 133 -13.63 -20.06 17.64
CA GLU A 133 -14.98 -19.69 17.19
C GLU A 133 -15.70 -18.79 18.21
N GLY A 134 -15.66 -19.18 19.49
CA GLY A 134 -16.24 -18.40 20.57
C GLY A 134 -15.59 -17.01 20.73
N GLY A 135 -14.29 -16.90 20.49
CA GLY A 135 -13.56 -15.63 20.44
C GLY A 135 -14.01 -14.75 19.26
N ILE A 136 -13.97 -15.30 18.05
CA ILE A 136 -14.37 -14.62 16.81
C ILE A 136 -15.82 -14.12 16.91
N SER A 137 -16.75 -14.95 17.40
CA SER A 137 -18.16 -14.60 17.59
C SER A 137 -18.35 -13.38 18.51
N ARG A 138 -17.61 -13.32 19.64
CA ARG A 138 -17.63 -12.14 20.54
C ARG A 138 -17.09 -10.88 19.85
N VAL A 139 -15.98 -10.99 19.13
CA VAL A 139 -15.36 -9.86 18.42
C VAL A 139 -16.25 -9.34 17.29
N LEU A 140 -16.86 -10.24 16.49
CA LEU A 140 -17.80 -9.89 15.43
C LEU A 140 -19.02 -9.15 15.98
N LYS A 141 -19.61 -9.64 17.08
CA LYS A 141 -20.73 -8.96 17.75
C LYS A 141 -20.36 -7.54 18.20
N ILE A 142 -19.24 -7.38 18.91
CA ILE A 142 -18.80 -6.07 19.42
C ILE A 142 -18.48 -5.09 18.27
N LYS A 143 -17.85 -5.57 17.17
CA LYS A 143 -17.62 -4.76 15.96
C LYS A 143 -18.94 -4.36 15.29
N GLY A 144 -19.89 -5.29 15.14
CA GLY A 144 -21.24 -5.02 14.62
C GLY A 144 -22.00 -3.97 15.45
N ASP A 145 -22.01 -4.12 16.78
CA ASP A 145 -22.64 -3.17 17.71
C ASP A 145 -21.97 -1.78 17.65
N LYS A 146 -20.67 -1.69 17.33
CA LYS A 146 -19.97 -0.42 17.10
C LYS A 146 -20.40 0.21 15.76
N PHE A 147 -20.34 -0.55 14.66
CA PHE A 147 -20.72 -0.06 13.33
C PHE A 147 -22.19 0.37 13.26
N MET A 148 -23.12 -0.37 13.89
CA MET A 148 -24.54 -0.01 13.92
C MET A 148 -24.79 1.32 14.64
N ARG A 149 -24.06 1.61 15.72
CA ARG A 149 -24.12 2.92 16.41
C ARG A 149 -23.55 4.04 15.54
N GLU A 150 -22.44 3.79 14.85
CA GLU A 150 -21.79 4.77 13.98
C GLU A 150 -22.63 5.10 12.73
N ILE A 151 -23.19 4.08 12.07
CA ILE A 151 -24.18 4.24 10.98
C ILE A 151 -25.41 5.03 11.44
N SER A 152 -25.91 4.75 12.65
CA SER A 152 -27.06 5.49 13.21
C SER A 152 -26.75 6.96 13.49
N SER A 153 -25.54 7.25 13.96
CA SER A 153 -25.04 8.62 14.17
C SER A 153 -24.90 9.38 12.84
N LEU A 154 -24.25 8.75 11.85
CA LEU A 154 -24.03 9.32 10.52
C LEU A 154 -25.35 9.56 9.78
N LYS A 155 -26.34 8.65 9.86
CA LYS A 155 -27.67 8.84 9.29
C LYS A 155 -28.39 10.06 9.89
N ARG A 156 -28.40 10.21 11.21
CA ARG A 156 -28.99 11.40 11.88
C ARG A 156 -28.31 12.69 11.41
N LYS A 157 -26.98 12.70 11.32
CA LYS A 157 -26.22 13.87 10.86
C LYS A 157 -26.46 14.19 9.39
N ALA A 158 -26.67 13.18 8.54
CA ALA A 158 -27.07 13.39 7.15
C ALA A 158 -28.46 14.04 7.03
N THR A 159 -29.46 13.55 7.79
CA THR A 159 -30.79 14.17 7.85
C THR A 159 -30.72 15.62 8.32
N GLN A 160 -30.02 15.89 9.42
CA GLN A 160 -29.86 17.27 9.93
C GLN A 160 -29.20 18.20 8.89
N LEU A 161 -28.11 17.76 8.25
CA LEU A 161 -27.46 18.56 7.20
C LEU A 161 -28.34 18.74 5.95
N GLN A 162 -29.26 17.81 5.67
CA GLN A 162 -30.23 17.94 4.58
C GLN A 162 -31.36 18.94 4.92
N GLU A 163 -31.81 18.98 6.18
CA GLU A 163 -32.74 20.00 6.69
C GLU A 163 -32.09 21.39 6.68
N GLU A 164 -30.87 21.53 7.23
CA GLU A 164 -30.10 22.78 7.22
C GLU A 164 -29.86 23.29 5.78
N ASN A 165 -29.47 22.42 4.83
CA ASN A 165 -29.35 22.81 3.42
C ASN A 165 -30.68 23.22 2.78
N SER A 166 -31.81 22.63 3.19
CA SER A 166 -33.13 22.98 2.67
C SER A 166 -33.57 24.36 3.18
N GLN A 167 -33.33 24.66 4.45
CA GLN A 167 -33.57 25.98 5.05
C GLN A 167 -32.66 27.06 4.42
N LEU A 168 -31.37 26.76 4.22
CA LEU A 168 -30.42 27.69 3.58
C LEU A 168 -30.80 28.00 2.13
N LYS A 169 -31.31 27.02 1.37
CA LYS A 169 -31.84 27.24 0.02
C LYS A 169 -33.07 28.16 0.03
N GLN A 170 -34.02 27.92 0.93
CA GLN A 170 -35.20 28.79 1.09
C GLN A 170 -34.81 30.22 1.49
N GLN A 171 -33.89 30.39 2.44
CA GLN A 171 -33.37 31.71 2.84
C GLN A 171 -32.62 32.40 1.69
N SER A 172 -31.86 31.66 0.87
CA SER A 172 -31.18 32.23 -0.30
C SER A 172 -32.18 32.70 -1.36
N GLN A 173 -33.26 31.95 -1.61
CA GLN A 173 -34.31 32.37 -2.54
C GLN A 173 -35.14 33.54 -2.00
N ALA A 174 -35.40 33.59 -0.69
CA ALA A 174 -36.05 34.74 -0.05
C ALA A 174 -35.23 36.03 -0.25
N ARG A 175 -33.92 35.99 0.05
CA ARG A 175 -33.04 37.16 -0.13
C ARG A 175 -32.92 37.62 -1.58
N LEU A 176 -32.86 36.69 -2.54
CA LEU A 176 -32.84 37.05 -3.96
C LEU A 176 -34.14 37.74 -4.42
N ASN A 177 -35.28 37.40 -3.82
CA ASN A 177 -36.55 38.10 -4.05
C ASN A 177 -36.56 39.49 -3.36
N GLU A 178 -36.07 39.57 -2.12
CA GLU A 178 -35.97 40.84 -1.37
C GLU A 178 -34.99 41.83 -2.04
N GLU A 179 -33.81 41.38 -2.48
CA GLU A 179 -32.84 42.20 -3.22
C GLU A 179 -33.39 42.63 -4.59
N GLY A 180 -34.23 41.81 -5.24
CA GLY A 180 -34.96 42.17 -6.45
C GLY A 180 -36.05 43.24 -6.24
N GLN A 181 -36.59 43.38 -5.03
CA GLN A 181 -37.58 44.41 -4.68
C GLN A 181 -36.91 45.69 -4.15
N ASN A 182 -35.88 45.56 -3.31
CA ASN A 182 -35.15 46.67 -2.71
C ASN A 182 -34.34 47.51 -3.73
N ALA A 183 -34.20 47.04 -4.97
CA ALA A 183 -33.64 47.83 -6.07
C ALA A 183 -34.62 48.90 -6.63
N ILE A 184 -35.91 48.85 -6.27
CA ILE A 184 -36.95 49.76 -6.76
C ILE A 184 -37.17 50.96 -5.83
N GLU A 185 -36.97 50.81 -4.51
CA GLU A 185 -37.24 51.86 -3.52
C GLU A 185 -35.97 52.54 -2.99
N GLN A 186 -35.45 53.51 -3.76
CA GLN A 186 -34.61 54.57 -3.18
C GLN A 186 -35.48 55.47 -2.29
N GLY A 187 -35.50 55.22 -0.97
CA GLY A 187 -36.39 55.95 -0.07
C GLY A 187 -35.96 55.98 1.41
N HIS A 188 -35.01 56.86 1.74
CA HIS A 188 -34.66 57.29 3.12
C HIS A 188 -34.03 56.20 4.03
N SER A 189 -33.37 56.49 5.16
CA SER A 189 -32.52 57.63 5.59
C SER A 189 -31.90 57.27 6.95
N ALA A 190 -30.74 57.86 7.31
CA ALA A 190 -30.03 57.72 8.60
C ALA A 190 -29.48 56.28 8.87
N ASP A 191 -28.18 56.08 9.10
CA ASP A 191 -27.35 56.49 10.27
C ASP A 191 -27.73 55.76 11.58
N SER A 192 -26.80 55.28 12.41
CA SER A 192 -25.35 55.05 12.28
C SER A 192 -24.86 54.27 13.54
N ILE A 193 -23.54 54.11 13.72
CA ILE A 193 -22.85 53.87 15.02
C ILE A 193 -23.01 52.46 15.68
N THR A 194 -22.07 51.95 16.49
CA THR A 194 -20.66 51.56 16.20
C THR A 194 -20.24 50.52 17.25
N ASN A 195 -19.23 49.67 16.92
CA ASN A 195 -18.27 49.10 17.90
C ASN A 195 -18.82 48.14 18.99
N ASN A 196 -17.96 47.52 19.82
CA ASN A 196 -16.81 46.63 19.54
C ASN A 196 -16.41 45.91 20.85
N ARG A 197 -15.68 44.79 20.76
CA ARG A 197 -14.88 44.14 21.84
C ARG A 197 -15.58 43.82 23.19
N SER A 198 -15.88 42.57 23.56
CA SER A 198 -15.00 41.38 23.77
C SER A 198 -14.24 41.33 25.11
N LEU A 199 -14.06 40.10 25.63
CA LEU A 199 -13.26 39.70 26.82
C LEU A 199 -14.00 40.01 28.14
N VAL A 200 -13.98 39.26 29.26
CA VAL A 200 -13.32 38.05 29.80
C VAL A 200 -13.82 37.99 31.29
N ASN A 201 -13.91 36.90 32.07
CA ASN A 201 -13.08 35.70 32.17
C ASN A 201 -13.78 34.50 32.89
N SER A 202 -13.37 33.27 32.54
CA SER A 202 -13.14 32.12 33.46
C SER A 202 -14.34 31.50 34.25
N SER A 203 -14.26 30.28 34.80
CA SER A 203 -13.09 29.41 35.04
C SER A 203 -13.37 27.89 35.03
N HIS A 204 -12.56 27.13 34.28
CA HIS A 204 -12.12 25.74 34.54
C HIS A 204 -13.19 24.59 34.62
N GLN A 205 -12.87 23.29 34.45
CA GLN A 205 -11.56 22.63 34.36
C GLN A 205 -11.57 21.38 33.43
N ASP A 206 -10.57 21.27 32.54
CA ASP A 206 -9.59 20.16 32.30
C ASP A 206 -10.03 18.66 32.30
N CYS A 207 -9.36 17.70 31.62
CA CYS A 207 -8.21 17.71 30.68
C CYS A 207 -8.10 16.38 29.87
N ASN A 208 -7.28 16.41 28.79
CA ASN A 208 -6.43 15.38 28.13
C ASN A 208 -6.77 13.87 28.27
N ASP A 209 -6.85 13.05 27.20
CA ASP A 209 -5.97 12.81 26.02
C ASP A 209 -4.80 11.82 26.24
N SER A 210 -4.77 10.74 25.42
CA SER A 210 -3.55 10.08 24.93
C SER A 210 -3.84 9.10 23.76
N ASP A 211 -4.38 9.59 22.63
CA ASP A 211 -4.56 8.79 21.39
C ASP A 211 -3.40 9.03 20.40
N THR A 212 -2.56 8.02 20.12
CA THR A 212 -1.36 8.18 19.26
C THR A 212 -1.66 8.22 17.76
N SER A 213 -2.24 9.33 17.30
CA SER A 213 -2.35 9.69 15.87
C SER A 213 -1.71 11.05 15.56
N LEU A 214 -0.75 11.09 14.64
CA LEU A 214 0.04 12.31 14.33
C LEU A 214 -0.56 13.13 13.18
N LYS A 215 -0.63 14.46 13.37
CA LYS A 215 -1.29 15.43 12.46
C LYS A 215 -0.51 16.76 12.42
N LEU A 216 -0.15 17.25 11.23
CA LEU A 216 0.51 18.55 10.96
C LEU A 216 0.14 19.07 9.54
N GLY A 217 0.31 20.36 9.19
CA GLY A 217 0.07 20.88 7.82
C GLY A 217 -0.02 22.42 7.62
N ARG A 218 -0.26 22.88 6.37
CA ARG A 218 -0.93 24.15 5.88
C ARG A 218 -0.48 24.65 4.48
N ASN A 219 -1.46 25.05 3.64
CA ASN A 219 -1.44 25.84 2.35
C ASN A 219 -0.68 25.21 1.15
N GLY A 220 -0.84 25.54 -0.15
CA GLY A 220 -1.79 26.42 -0.91
C GLY A 220 -1.22 27.08 -2.22
N LYS A 221 -1.73 26.71 -3.43
CA LYS A 221 -1.60 27.29 -4.84
C LYS A 221 -2.43 26.40 -5.83
N ARG A 222 -2.20 26.19 -7.16
CA ARG A 222 -3.16 25.50 -8.13
C ARG A 222 -2.56 24.67 -9.32
N ILE A 223 -3.13 23.51 -9.73
CA ILE A 223 -3.02 22.75 -11.04
C ILE A 223 -4.23 21.77 -11.25
N ILE A 224 -4.71 21.47 -12.48
CA ILE A 224 -5.87 20.58 -12.81
C ILE A 224 -5.46 19.21 -13.47
N PRO A 225 -5.86 18.05 -12.92
CA PRO A 225 -5.73 16.69 -13.51
C PRO A 225 -7.09 15.97 -13.73
N TRP A 226 -7.17 14.94 -14.59
CA TRP A 226 -8.46 14.47 -15.16
C TRP A 226 -8.45 12.98 -15.63
N GLY A 227 -8.75 12.02 -14.74
CA GLY A 227 -8.88 10.59 -15.10
C GLY A 227 -8.02 9.62 -14.29
N MET A 228 -8.36 8.34 -14.31
CA MET A 228 -8.23 7.49 -13.11
C MET A 228 -7.41 6.20 -13.31
N ASN A 229 -6.12 6.29 -12.97
CA ASN A 229 -5.46 5.61 -11.84
C ASN A 229 -3.98 6.06 -11.85
N HIS A 230 -3.41 6.22 -13.05
CA HIS A 230 -2.14 6.92 -13.29
C HIS A 230 -2.15 8.33 -12.66
N GLN A 231 -3.12 9.16 -13.05
CA GLN A 231 -3.01 10.60 -12.83
C GLN A 231 -3.27 11.03 -11.39
N GLN A 232 -4.02 10.27 -10.59
CA GLN A 232 -4.27 10.62 -9.18
C GLN A 232 -3.00 10.56 -8.30
N ARG A 233 -2.00 9.80 -8.75
CA ARG A 233 -0.68 9.73 -8.11
C ARG A 233 0.18 10.93 -8.50
N VAL A 234 0.06 11.39 -9.75
CA VAL A 234 0.60 12.68 -10.23
C VAL A 234 -0.03 13.84 -9.46
N THR A 235 -1.37 13.89 -9.45
CA THR A 235 -2.24 14.82 -8.70
C THR A 235 -1.73 15.04 -7.29
N LEU A 236 -1.46 13.97 -6.54
CA LEU A 236 -1.14 14.13 -5.14
C LEU A 236 0.27 14.69 -4.90
N ASN A 237 1.24 14.21 -5.68
CA ASN A 237 2.61 14.70 -5.60
C ASN A 237 2.75 16.17 -6.11
N LEU A 238 1.70 16.69 -6.77
CA LEU A 238 1.50 18.11 -7.02
C LEU A 238 0.85 18.82 -5.84
N THR A 239 -0.18 18.24 -5.20
CA THR A 239 -0.82 18.84 -4.00
C THR A 239 0.15 19.03 -2.84
N SER A 240 1.10 18.10 -2.61
CA SER A 240 2.17 18.23 -1.61
C SER A 240 3.07 19.45 -1.86
N LYS A 241 3.32 19.78 -3.13
CA LYS A 241 4.00 21.00 -3.59
C LYS A 241 3.06 22.20 -3.74
N ARG A 242 1.94 22.20 -3.00
CA ARG A 242 0.95 23.28 -2.85
C ARG A 242 0.13 23.55 -4.11
N LEU A 243 -0.46 22.55 -4.75
CA LEU A 243 -1.24 22.75 -5.98
C LEU A 243 -2.69 22.26 -5.79
N GLN A 244 -3.64 23.20 -5.60
CA GLN A 244 -5.08 22.96 -5.54
C GLN A 244 -5.56 22.38 -6.86
N VAL A 245 -6.23 21.26 -6.72
CA VAL A 245 -6.71 20.40 -7.79
C VAL A 245 -8.19 20.65 -8.03
N LEU A 246 -8.57 20.90 -9.27
CA LEU A 246 -9.88 20.45 -9.74
C LEU A 246 -9.61 19.12 -10.44
N HIS A 247 -10.33 18.08 -10.03
CA HIS A 247 -10.41 16.80 -10.73
C HIS A 247 -11.88 16.62 -11.07
N MET A 248 -12.17 16.14 -12.27
CA MET A 248 -13.53 15.83 -12.67
C MET A 248 -13.50 14.54 -13.49
N ASP A 249 -14.65 13.90 -13.67
CA ASP A 249 -14.79 12.72 -14.53
C ASP A 249 -16.13 12.81 -15.28
N LYS A 250 -16.15 12.35 -16.54
CA LYS A 250 -17.37 12.23 -17.34
C LYS A 250 -18.31 11.15 -16.81
N ASN A 251 -17.78 10.17 -16.06
CA ASN A 251 -18.52 9.08 -15.44
C ASN A 251 -19.05 9.46 -14.06
N ASP A 252 -20.12 8.81 -13.60
CA ASP A 252 -20.69 8.93 -12.25
C ASP A 252 -19.99 8.05 -11.19
N TYR A 253 -18.98 7.27 -11.61
CA TYR A 253 -18.17 6.37 -10.78
C TYR A 253 -16.66 6.66 -10.91
N TYR A 254 -15.87 6.13 -9.97
CA TYR A 254 -14.41 6.24 -9.98
C TYR A 254 -13.73 5.09 -10.78
N GLY A 255 -12.59 5.39 -11.41
CA GLY A 255 -11.63 4.41 -11.95
C GLY A 255 -11.55 4.32 -13.48
N GLY A 256 -12.44 4.97 -14.23
CA GLY A 256 -12.44 4.99 -15.70
C GLY A 256 -12.50 3.57 -16.30
N GLU A 257 -11.65 3.29 -17.30
CA GLU A 257 -11.50 1.93 -17.87
C GLU A 257 -10.99 0.89 -16.86
N SER A 258 -10.37 1.35 -15.77
CA SER A 258 -9.88 0.55 -14.65
C SER A 258 -10.77 0.67 -13.39
N SER A 259 -12.07 0.86 -13.61
CA SER A 259 -13.10 0.89 -12.56
C SER A 259 -13.35 -0.49 -11.96
N SER A 260 -13.89 -0.50 -10.73
CA SER A 260 -14.37 -1.71 -10.06
C SER A 260 -15.88 -1.80 -10.21
N LEU A 261 -16.38 -2.89 -10.78
CA LEU A 261 -17.80 -3.10 -11.09
C LEU A 261 -18.43 -4.13 -10.14
N ASN A 262 -19.65 -3.85 -9.69
CA ASN A 262 -20.48 -4.86 -9.05
C ASN A 262 -21.09 -5.82 -10.09
N LEU A 263 -21.60 -6.99 -9.67
CA LEU A 263 -22.05 -8.03 -10.61
C LEU A 263 -23.12 -7.55 -11.61
N ILE A 264 -24.07 -6.69 -11.18
CA ILE A 264 -25.09 -6.12 -12.05
C ILE A 264 -24.50 -5.11 -13.05
N GLN A 265 -23.47 -4.34 -12.65
CA GLN A 265 -22.74 -3.45 -13.57
C GLN A 265 -21.92 -4.25 -14.59
N LEU A 266 -21.29 -5.35 -14.18
CA LEU A 266 -20.57 -6.27 -15.05
C LEU A 266 -21.53 -6.91 -16.07
N TRP A 267 -22.68 -7.42 -15.61
CA TRP A 267 -23.74 -7.94 -16.48
C TRP A 267 -24.23 -6.87 -17.46
N LYS A 268 -24.43 -5.64 -17.00
CA LYS A 268 -24.86 -4.54 -17.86
C LYS A 268 -23.83 -4.19 -18.96
N ARG A 269 -22.53 -4.32 -18.67
CA ARG A 269 -21.45 -4.10 -19.66
C ARG A 269 -21.42 -5.19 -20.74
N PHE A 270 -21.58 -6.47 -20.36
CA PHE A 270 -21.33 -7.61 -21.26
C PHE A 270 -22.57 -8.38 -21.74
N ARG A 271 -23.74 -8.19 -21.11
CA ARG A 271 -25.01 -8.87 -21.38
C ARG A 271 -26.21 -7.89 -21.40
N GLY A 272 -25.95 -6.57 -21.39
CA GLY A 272 -26.96 -5.54 -21.64
C GLY A 272 -28.01 -5.36 -20.53
N ASN A 273 -29.19 -5.96 -20.70
CA ASN A 273 -30.29 -5.87 -19.72
C ASN A 273 -30.62 -7.22 -19.05
N ASP A 274 -29.85 -8.26 -19.35
CA ASP A 274 -29.97 -9.57 -18.71
C ASP A 274 -29.60 -9.50 -17.21
N LYS A 275 -29.99 -10.53 -16.46
CA LYS A 275 -29.68 -10.64 -15.03
C LYS A 275 -28.61 -11.71 -14.76
N PRO A 276 -27.74 -11.51 -13.76
CA PRO A 276 -26.88 -12.59 -13.27
C PRO A 276 -27.72 -13.76 -12.71
N PRO A 277 -27.30 -15.02 -12.94
CA PRO A 277 -27.83 -16.17 -12.23
C PRO A 277 -27.71 -16.02 -10.71
N GLU A 278 -28.73 -16.46 -9.97
CA GLU A 278 -28.75 -16.36 -8.50
C GLU A 278 -27.63 -17.18 -7.84
N GLU A 279 -27.15 -18.23 -8.53
CA GLU A 279 -26.01 -19.10 -8.19
C GLU A 279 -24.66 -18.36 -8.08
N LEU A 280 -24.57 -17.13 -8.62
CA LEU A 280 -23.39 -16.28 -8.49
C LEU A 280 -23.38 -15.46 -7.18
N GLY A 281 -24.50 -15.39 -6.45
CA GLY A 281 -24.60 -14.71 -5.15
C GLY A 281 -24.86 -13.20 -5.24
N THR A 282 -24.69 -12.48 -4.12
CA THR A 282 -25.15 -11.09 -4.02
C THR A 282 -24.28 -10.14 -4.83
N SER A 283 -24.89 -9.38 -5.75
CA SER A 283 -24.17 -8.40 -6.57
C SER A 283 -23.31 -7.40 -5.79
N LYS A 284 -23.64 -7.09 -4.52
CA LYS A 284 -22.92 -6.12 -3.67
C LYS A 284 -21.64 -6.69 -3.03
N GLU A 285 -21.42 -7.99 -3.11
CA GLU A 285 -20.20 -8.65 -2.62
C GLU A 285 -19.10 -8.74 -3.70
N TYR A 286 -19.43 -8.33 -4.94
CA TYR A 286 -18.52 -8.24 -6.06
C TYR A 286 -17.89 -6.84 -6.19
N ASN A 287 -16.56 -6.80 -6.29
CA ASN A 287 -15.77 -5.62 -6.66
C ASN A 287 -14.81 -6.04 -7.78
N VAL A 288 -15.35 -6.13 -9.01
CA VAL A 288 -14.68 -6.70 -10.19
C VAL A 288 -13.88 -5.58 -10.86
N ASP A 289 -12.60 -5.47 -10.53
CA ASP A 289 -11.71 -4.49 -11.15
C ASP A 289 -11.48 -4.83 -12.63
N MET A 290 -11.91 -3.94 -13.54
CA MET A 290 -11.84 -4.18 -14.99
C MET A 290 -10.41 -4.36 -15.52
N ILE A 291 -9.41 -3.82 -14.81
CA ILE A 291 -7.98 -3.91 -15.16
C ILE A 291 -7.19 -4.24 -13.87
N PRO A 292 -7.21 -5.50 -13.41
CA PRO A 292 -6.60 -5.88 -12.15
C PRO A 292 -5.07 -6.00 -12.30
N LYS A 293 -4.34 -5.45 -11.33
CA LYS A 293 -2.88 -5.44 -11.27
C LYS A 293 -2.42 -5.56 -9.81
N PHE A 294 -1.48 -6.45 -9.54
CA PHE A 294 -0.83 -6.59 -8.25
C PHE A 294 0.21 -5.49 -8.01
N ALA A 295 0.40 -5.11 -6.74
CA ALA A 295 1.52 -4.29 -6.32
C ALA A 295 2.66 -5.19 -5.84
N MET A 296 3.87 -5.04 -6.39
CA MET A 296 5.05 -5.73 -5.88
C MET A 296 5.51 -5.07 -4.56
N ALA A 297 5.78 -5.87 -3.53
CA ALA A 297 5.87 -5.40 -2.14
C ALA A 297 6.91 -4.28 -1.90
N ASN A 298 8.11 -4.37 -2.47
CA ASN A 298 9.14 -3.32 -2.41
C ASN A 298 9.18 -2.43 -3.66
N GLY A 299 8.29 -2.70 -4.62
CA GLY A 299 8.23 -2.04 -5.92
C GLY A 299 7.82 -0.57 -5.85
N THR A 300 7.99 0.13 -6.98
CA THR A 300 7.93 1.59 -7.03
C THR A 300 6.54 2.12 -6.69
N LEU A 301 5.47 1.34 -6.92
CA LEU A 301 4.13 1.68 -6.43
C LEU A 301 4.08 1.81 -4.90
N VAL A 302 4.53 0.80 -4.15
CA VAL A 302 4.42 0.80 -2.68
C VAL A 302 5.25 1.93 -2.07
N ARG A 303 6.43 2.21 -2.63
CA ARG A 303 7.25 3.38 -2.25
C ARG A 303 6.51 4.71 -2.45
N VAL A 304 5.79 4.88 -3.57
CA VAL A 304 4.94 6.06 -3.80
C VAL A 304 3.74 6.12 -2.84
N LEU A 305 3.11 4.98 -2.51
CA LEU A 305 1.98 4.95 -1.56
C LEU A 305 2.42 5.37 -0.15
N ILE A 306 3.61 4.94 0.28
CA ILE A 306 4.22 5.33 1.56
C ILE A 306 4.63 6.81 1.54
N HIS A 307 5.38 7.25 0.52
CA HIS A 307 5.83 8.65 0.38
C HIS A 307 4.66 9.67 0.34
N THR A 308 3.47 9.23 -0.04
CA THR A 308 2.26 10.08 -0.08
C THR A 308 1.41 10.02 1.18
N ASP A 309 1.75 9.20 2.18
CA ASP A 309 0.89 8.85 3.32
C ASP A 309 -0.51 8.34 2.91
N VAL A 310 -0.72 7.79 1.69
CA VAL A 310 -2.06 7.33 1.27
C VAL A 310 -2.42 5.96 1.85
N THR A 311 -1.41 5.20 2.28
CA THR A 311 -1.56 3.91 2.98
C THR A 311 -2.51 3.97 4.19
N LYS A 312 -2.63 5.13 4.87
CA LYS A 312 -3.58 5.33 5.99
C LYS A 312 -5.06 5.23 5.61
N TYR A 313 -5.38 5.08 4.32
CA TYR A 313 -6.73 4.86 3.80
C TYR A 313 -6.89 3.52 3.07
N LEU A 314 -5.86 2.67 3.05
CA LEU A 314 -5.80 1.45 2.24
C LEU A 314 -5.40 0.28 3.13
N ASN A 315 -6.13 -0.83 3.05
CA ASN A 315 -5.69 -2.09 3.65
C ASN A 315 -5.20 -3.03 2.56
N PHE A 316 -3.97 -3.52 2.68
CA PHE A 316 -3.35 -4.44 1.73
C PHE A 316 -3.22 -5.83 2.32
N LYS A 317 -3.42 -6.84 1.49
CA LYS A 317 -3.21 -8.25 1.81
C LYS A 317 -2.18 -8.84 0.85
N ALA A 318 -1.38 -9.77 1.34
CA ALA A 318 -0.43 -10.49 0.50
C ALA A 318 -1.16 -11.55 -0.34
N VAL A 319 -0.62 -11.79 -1.54
CA VAL A 319 -1.15 -12.75 -2.52
C VAL A 319 -0.50 -14.10 -2.29
N ASP A 320 -1.29 -15.18 -2.27
CA ASP A 320 -0.87 -16.48 -1.73
C ASP A 320 0.20 -17.19 -2.59
N GLY A 321 0.25 -16.91 -3.90
CA GLY A 321 1.21 -17.56 -4.80
C GLY A 321 1.52 -16.81 -6.11
N SER A 322 2.73 -17.07 -6.61
CA SER A 322 3.18 -16.67 -7.94
C SER A 322 3.67 -17.92 -8.69
N PHE A 323 3.13 -18.12 -9.88
CA PHE A 323 3.28 -19.34 -10.68
C PHE A 323 3.71 -19.00 -12.12
N VAL A 324 4.36 -19.97 -12.77
CA VAL A 324 4.73 -19.91 -14.18
C VAL A 324 4.23 -21.17 -14.89
N TYR A 325 3.73 -21.01 -16.10
CA TYR A 325 3.36 -22.12 -16.98
C TYR A 325 4.58 -22.63 -17.74
N ASN A 326 4.79 -23.94 -17.74
CA ASN A 326 5.79 -24.63 -18.55
C ASN A 326 5.20 -25.96 -19.03
N LYS A 327 5.29 -26.24 -20.34
CA LYS A 327 4.91 -27.53 -20.96
C LYS A 327 3.56 -28.11 -20.49
N GLY A 328 2.51 -27.27 -20.50
CA GLY A 328 1.14 -27.69 -20.19
C GLY A 328 0.76 -27.70 -18.70
N LYS A 329 1.63 -27.25 -17.80
CA LYS A 329 1.38 -27.22 -16.34
C LYS A 329 1.86 -25.93 -15.71
N ILE A 330 1.22 -25.54 -14.61
CA ILE A 330 1.67 -24.42 -13.77
C ILE A 330 2.56 -24.92 -12.62
N TYR A 331 3.54 -24.12 -12.25
CA TYR A 331 4.53 -24.43 -11.22
C TYR A 331 4.83 -23.18 -10.38
N LYS A 332 5.09 -23.33 -9.07
CA LYS A 332 5.49 -22.17 -8.25
C LYS A 332 6.83 -21.62 -8.77
N VAL A 333 6.88 -20.29 -8.95
CA VAL A 333 8.11 -19.57 -9.32
C VAL A 333 9.12 -19.66 -8.18
N PRO A 334 10.32 -20.25 -8.38
CA PRO A 334 11.39 -20.23 -7.38
C PRO A 334 12.14 -18.91 -7.44
N ALA A 335 12.28 -18.21 -6.31
CA ALA A 335 13.00 -16.93 -6.25
C ALA A 335 14.07 -16.84 -5.16
N THR A 336 14.42 -17.99 -4.56
CA THR A 336 15.51 -18.13 -3.59
C THR A 336 16.35 -19.35 -3.92
N ASP A 337 17.58 -19.40 -3.42
CA ASP A 337 18.50 -20.52 -3.63
C ASP A 337 17.92 -21.84 -3.09
N VAL A 338 17.22 -21.80 -1.95
CA VAL A 338 16.50 -22.94 -1.34
C VAL A 338 15.30 -23.38 -2.20
N GLU A 339 14.53 -22.46 -2.76
CA GLU A 339 13.41 -22.82 -3.65
C GLU A 339 13.88 -23.38 -4.98
N ALA A 340 14.97 -22.86 -5.56
CA ALA A 340 15.55 -23.37 -6.79
C ALA A 340 15.95 -24.85 -6.64
N LEU A 341 16.57 -25.23 -5.51
CA LEU A 341 16.87 -26.64 -5.19
C LEU A 341 15.61 -27.51 -5.06
N LYS A 342 14.48 -26.97 -4.60
CA LYS A 342 13.22 -27.72 -4.41
C LYS A 342 12.38 -27.80 -5.68
N SER A 343 12.37 -26.77 -6.52
CA SER A 343 11.46 -26.61 -7.68
C SER A 343 11.44 -27.80 -8.64
N PRO A 344 10.29 -28.23 -9.17
CA PRO A 344 10.20 -29.27 -10.20
C PRO A 344 10.54 -28.77 -11.61
N LEU A 345 10.73 -27.46 -11.84
CA LEU A 345 10.99 -26.88 -13.16
C LEU A 345 12.36 -27.25 -13.76
N MET A 346 13.32 -27.69 -12.94
CA MET A 346 14.74 -27.80 -13.33
C MET A 346 15.32 -29.18 -13.00
N GLY A 347 16.19 -29.69 -13.88
CA GLY A 347 16.97 -30.91 -13.64
C GLY A 347 18.00 -30.75 -12.51
N LEU A 348 18.50 -31.86 -11.95
CA LEU A 348 19.38 -31.85 -10.76
C LEU A 348 20.66 -31.02 -10.92
N PHE A 349 21.22 -30.95 -12.14
CA PHE A 349 22.38 -30.12 -12.45
C PHE A 349 21.98 -28.65 -12.64
N GLU A 350 20.91 -28.39 -13.38
CA GLU A 350 20.39 -27.03 -13.61
C GLU A 350 20.01 -26.33 -12.30
N LYS A 351 19.40 -27.04 -11.36
CA LYS A 351 19.15 -26.56 -9.99
C LYS A 351 20.41 -25.99 -9.31
N ARG A 352 21.59 -26.58 -9.56
CA ARG A 352 22.86 -26.12 -8.98
C ARG A 352 23.40 -24.87 -9.66
N ARG A 353 23.12 -24.70 -10.96
CA ARG A 353 23.45 -23.49 -11.74
C ARG A 353 22.53 -22.33 -11.35
N ALA A 354 21.22 -22.55 -11.39
CA ALA A 354 20.20 -21.61 -10.92
C ALA A 354 20.46 -21.18 -9.46
N ARG A 355 20.86 -22.10 -8.56
CA ARG A 355 21.24 -21.75 -7.19
C ARG A 355 22.39 -20.73 -7.14
N LYS A 356 23.45 -20.89 -7.95
CA LYS A 356 24.56 -19.91 -8.01
C LYS A 356 24.09 -18.55 -8.50
N PHE A 357 23.22 -18.54 -9.51
CA PHE A 357 22.60 -17.32 -10.04
C PHE A 357 21.79 -16.58 -8.96
N PHE A 358 20.93 -17.29 -8.21
CA PHE A 358 20.14 -16.69 -7.13
C PHE A 358 21.01 -16.14 -5.99
N LEU A 359 22.08 -16.84 -5.60
CA LEU A 359 23.04 -16.33 -4.62
C LEU A 359 23.70 -15.03 -5.09
N TYR A 360 24.18 -14.96 -6.35
CA TYR A 360 24.73 -13.72 -6.90
C TYR A 360 23.73 -12.56 -6.84
N VAL A 361 22.48 -12.75 -7.28
CA VAL A 361 21.47 -11.69 -7.28
C VAL A 361 21.09 -11.27 -5.85
N GLN A 362 21.09 -12.22 -4.90
CA GLN A 362 20.87 -11.93 -3.48
C GLN A 362 22.02 -11.12 -2.86
N ASP A 363 23.27 -11.45 -3.18
CA ASP A 363 24.47 -10.80 -2.63
C ASP A 363 24.87 -9.51 -3.37
N PHE A 364 24.35 -9.27 -4.58
CA PHE A 364 24.64 -8.09 -5.41
C PHE A 364 24.25 -6.75 -4.74
N ASP A 365 25.20 -5.84 -4.60
CA ASP A 365 25.00 -4.45 -4.15
C ASP A 365 25.58 -3.50 -5.22
N GLU A 366 24.74 -2.62 -5.78
CA GLU A 366 25.17 -1.62 -6.77
C GLU A 366 26.30 -0.71 -6.26
N SER A 367 26.41 -0.53 -4.94
CA SER A 367 27.40 0.33 -4.27
C SER A 367 28.70 -0.35 -3.83
N ASP A 368 28.79 -1.70 -3.75
CA ASP A 368 30.06 -2.43 -3.54
C ASP A 368 30.47 -3.23 -4.80
N PRO A 369 31.44 -2.72 -5.60
CA PRO A 369 31.97 -3.41 -6.78
C PRO A 369 32.52 -4.83 -6.56
N LYS A 370 32.82 -5.24 -5.30
CA LYS A 370 33.21 -6.62 -5.00
C LYS A 370 32.08 -7.60 -5.31
N THR A 371 30.84 -7.21 -5.03
CA THR A 371 29.64 -8.04 -5.26
C THR A 371 29.35 -8.22 -6.74
N HIS A 372 29.95 -7.41 -7.61
CA HIS A 372 29.76 -7.50 -9.06
C HIS A 372 30.56 -8.64 -9.69
N GLU A 373 31.39 -9.36 -8.92
CA GLU A 373 32.32 -10.42 -9.38
C GLU A 373 33.22 -9.99 -10.56
N GLY A 374 33.63 -8.71 -10.59
CA GLY A 374 34.45 -8.13 -11.65
C GLY A 374 33.72 -7.85 -12.97
N MET A 375 32.38 -7.96 -13.00
CA MET A 375 31.55 -7.65 -14.16
C MET A 375 31.05 -6.21 -14.11
N ASP A 376 30.97 -5.53 -15.26
CA ASP A 376 30.26 -4.24 -15.36
C ASP A 376 28.88 -4.46 -15.99
N LEU A 377 27.86 -4.57 -15.14
CA LEU A 377 26.48 -4.83 -15.56
C LEU A 377 25.84 -3.69 -16.39
N ASN A 378 26.50 -2.53 -16.49
CA ASN A 378 26.07 -1.44 -17.38
C ASN A 378 26.67 -1.57 -18.80
N LYS A 379 27.66 -2.46 -18.98
CA LYS A 379 28.31 -2.72 -20.27
C LYS A 379 27.97 -4.09 -20.86
N ILE A 380 27.95 -5.15 -20.03
CA ILE A 380 27.59 -6.49 -20.51
C ILE A 380 26.07 -6.60 -20.66
N THR A 381 25.62 -7.28 -21.72
CA THR A 381 24.20 -7.56 -21.93
C THR A 381 23.69 -8.58 -20.92
N ALA A 382 22.37 -8.59 -20.68
CA ALA A 382 21.74 -9.60 -19.84
C ALA A 382 22.03 -11.03 -20.37
N LYS A 383 22.08 -11.22 -21.70
CA LYS A 383 22.46 -12.51 -22.30
C LYS A 383 23.87 -12.96 -21.96
N GLU A 384 24.87 -12.08 -22.05
CA GLU A 384 26.25 -12.40 -21.68
C GLU A 384 26.40 -12.69 -20.18
N PHE A 385 25.71 -11.90 -19.35
CA PHE A 385 25.65 -12.13 -17.90
C PHE A 385 25.02 -13.49 -17.55
N ILE A 386 23.87 -13.82 -18.13
CA ILE A 386 23.17 -15.09 -17.92
C ILE A 386 24.03 -16.27 -18.39
N ALA A 387 24.72 -16.15 -19.52
CA ALA A 387 25.57 -17.21 -20.08
C ALA A 387 26.70 -17.65 -19.11
N LYS A 388 27.20 -16.76 -18.25
CA LYS A 388 28.19 -17.09 -17.20
C LYS A 388 27.70 -18.17 -16.22
N TYR A 389 26.39 -18.33 -16.06
CA TYR A 389 25.78 -19.31 -15.17
C TYR A 389 25.36 -20.61 -15.89
N GLU A 390 25.55 -20.71 -17.21
CA GLU A 390 25.21 -21.89 -18.04
C GLU A 390 23.74 -22.35 -17.90
N LEU A 391 22.80 -21.42 -17.68
CA LEU A 391 21.37 -21.73 -17.51
C LEU A 391 20.75 -22.22 -18.83
N GLU A 392 19.78 -23.14 -18.72
CA GLU A 392 19.02 -23.70 -19.84
C GLU A 392 17.92 -22.72 -20.29
N ASP A 393 17.55 -22.73 -21.58
CA ASP A 393 16.62 -21.71 -22.15
C ASP A 393 15.27 -21.63 -21.40
N ASP A 394 14.69 -22.76 -20.97
CA ASP A 394 13.48 -22.80 -20.13
C ASP A 394 13.65 -22.06 -18.78
N THR A 395 14.86 -22.08 -18.21
CA THR A 395 15.19 -21.38 -16.96
C THR A 395 15.35 -19.88 -17.21
N ILE A 396 15.98 -19.51 -18.33
CA ILE A 396 16.10 -18.12 -18.76
C ILE A 396 14.71 -17.52 -19.00
N ASP A 397 13.82 -18.30 -19.65
CA ASP A 397 12.42 -17.96 -19.94
C ASP A 397 11.66 -17.61 -18.63
N PHE A 398 11.65 -18.51 -17.62
CA PHE A 398 10.94 -18.21 -16.39
C PHE A 398 11.60 -17.10 -15.55
N ILE A 399 12.93 -16.92 -15.61
CA ILE A 399 13.59 -15.83 -14.86
C ILE A 399 13.32 -14.47 -15.50
N GLY A 400 13.38 -14.35 -16.83
CA GLY A 400 13.05 -13.11 -17.55
C GLY A 400 11.59 -12.71 -17.40
N HIS A 401 10.68 -13.65 -17.66
CA HIS A 401 9.26 -13.38 -17.73
C HIS A 401 8.58 -13.42 -16.34
N ALA A 402 8.86 -14.43 -15.51
CA ALA A 402 8.14 -14.63 -14.25
C ALA A 402 8.81 -14.04 -13.00
N LEU A 403 10.12 -13.72 -13.01
CA LEU A 403 10.79 -12.98 -11.93
C LEU A 403 11.12 -11.54 -12.30
N ALA A 404 11.77 -11.31 -13.44
CA ALA A 404 12.18 -9.96 -13.85
C ALA A 404 11.04 -9.14 -14.47
N LEU A 405 9.91 -9.79 -14.80
CA LEU A 405 8.69 -9.17 -15.33
C LEU A 405 8.95 -8.34 -16.60
N PHE A 406 9.68 -8.95 -17.53
CA PHE A 406 9.73 -8.50 -18.92
C PHE A 406 8.56 -9.09 -19.72
N THR A 407 8.17 -8.41 -20.81
CA THR A 407 7.04 -8.75 -21.68
C THR A 407 7.44 -9.52 -22.93
N ASP A 408 8.74 -9.55 -23.21
CA ASP A 408 9.40 -10.04 -24.43
C ASP A 408 10.91 -10.18 -24.17
N ASP A 409 11.61 -10.89 -25.06
CA ASP A 409 13.04 -11.20 -24.94
C ASP A 409 13.99 -10.00 -25.17
N ASN A 410 13.51 -8.80 -25.51
CA ASN A 410 14.42 -7.69 -25.90
C ASN A 410 15.38 -7.29 -24.76
N TYR A 411 15.04 -7.58 -23.51
CA TYR A 411 15.93 -7.38 -22.36
C TYR A 411 17.26 -8.14 -22.47
N LEU A 412 17.30 -9.28 -23.18
CA LEU A 412 18.51 -10.08 -23.37
C LEU A 412 19.62 -9.29 -24.09
N ALA A 413 19.25 -8.31 -24.92
CA ALA A 413 20.18 -7.41 -25.61
C ALA A 413 20.45 -6.09 -24.87
N GLN A 414 19.76 -5.84 -23.74
CA GLN A 414 19.98 -4.64 -22.90
C GLN A 414 21.05 -4.91 -21.82
N PRO A 415 21.62 -3.86 -21.21
CA PRO A 415 22.57 -4.02 -20.09
C PRO A 415 21.98 -4.84 -18.93
N ALA A 416 22.78 -5.76 -18.38
CA ALA A 416 22.37 -6.71 -17.35
C ALA A 416 21.85 -6.06 -16.05
N MET A 417 22.19 -4.79 -15.79
CA MET A 417 21.86 -4.06 -14.56
C MET A 417 20.35 -4.03 -14.26
N ASP A 418 19.49 -3.75 -15.24
CA ASP A 418 18.03 -3.69 -15.01
C ASP A 418 17.45 -5.08 -14.71
N PHE A 419 17.90 -6.10 -15.44
CA PHE A 419 17.54 -7.50 -15.22
C PHE A 419 17.91 -7.97 -13.80
N VAL A 420 19.15 -7.73 -13.35
CA VAL A 420 19.59 -8.09 -11.99
C VAL A 420 18.78 -7.35 -10.93
N LYS A 421 18.55 -6.04 -11.10
CA LYS A 421 17.73 -5.25 -10.15
C LYS A 421 16.30 -5.75 -10.05
N ARG A 422 15.67 -6.15 -11.16
CA ARG A 422 14.30 -6.69 -11.17
C ARG A 422 14.20 -8.05 -10.46
N VAL A 423 15.11 -8.98 -10.74
CA VAL A 423 15.13 -10.28 -10.04
C VAL A 423 15.41 -10.08 -8.55
N LYS A 424 16.31 -9.17 -8.17
CA LYS A 424 16.56 -8.81 -6.78
C LYS A 424 15.32 -8.22 -6.10
N LEU A 425 14.65 -7.27 -6.76
CA LEU A 425 13.41 -6.65 -6.27
C LEU A 425 12.29 -7.67 -6.05
N TYR A 426 12.18 -8.70 -6.90
CA TYR A 426 11.26 -9.81 -6.69
C TYR A 426 11.62 -10.61 -5.43
N ALA A 427 12.89 -11.00 -5.26
CA ALA A 427 13.36 -11.76 -4.10
C ALA A 427 13.18 -10.99 -2.78
N GLU A 428 13.56 -9.71 -2.75
CA GLU A 428 13.34 -8.82 -1.60
C GLU A 428 11.85 -8.63 -1.28
N SER A 429 11.00 -8.55 -2.30
CA SER A 429 9.55 -8.41 -2.13
C SER A 429 8.91 -9.67 -1.58
N LEU A 430 9.38 -10.86 -2.00
CA LEU A 430 8.99 -12.16 -1.44
C LEU A 430 9.49 -12.32 0.00
N ALA A 431 10.68 -11.79 0.33
CA ALA A 431 11.22 -11.85 1.69
C ALA A 431 10.45 -10.96 2.69
N ARG A 432 9.80 -9.88 2.24
CA ARG A 432 9.07 -8.93 3.11
C ARG A 432 7.77 -9.49 3.67
N PHE A 433 7.09 -10.36 2.94
CA PHE A 433 5.84 -10.99 3.37
C PHE A 433 5.97 -12.51 3.21
N GLN A 434 5.90 -13.26 4.31
CA GLN A 434 6.08 -14.73 4.34
C GLN A 434 4.87 -15.50 3.76
N ALA A 435 4.23 -14.94 2.74
CA ALA A 435 2.91 -15.32 2.22
C ALA A 435 2.97 -15.94 0.81
N GLY A 436 4.12 -16.52 0.42
CA GLY A 436 4.23 -17.34 -0.79
C GLY A 436 4.50 -16.60 -2.11
N SER A 437 4.22 -15.30 -2.20
CA SER A 437 4.49 -14.46 -3.39
C SER A 437 5.09 -13.08 -3.02
N PRO A 438 5.68 -12.33 -3.98
CA PRO A 438 6.17 -10.97 -3.77
C PRO A 438 5.08 -9.88 -3.86
N TYR A 439 3.81 -10.27 -3.97
CA TYR A 439 2.71 -9.39 -4.35
C TYR A 439 1.75 -9.08 -3.21
N ILE A 440 1.19 -7.87 -3.24
CA ILE A 440 0.07 -7.44 -2.40
C ILE A 440 -1.07 -6.87 -3.26
N TYR A 441 -2.29 -6.98 -2.75
CA TYR A 441 -3.51 -6.46 -3.35
C TYR A 441 -4.35 -5.72 -2.30
N PRO A 442 -5.02 -4.61 -2.63
CA PRO A 442 -5.93 -3.95 -1.70
C PRO A 442 -7.17 -4.82 -1.41
N MET A 443 -7.60 -4.83 -0.16
CA MET A 443 -8.94 -5.33 0.21
C MET A 443 -10.01 -4.49 -0.49
N TYR A 444 -11.09 -5.13 -0.94
CA TYR A 444 -12.16 -4.55 -1.78
C TYR A 444 -11.72 -4.11 -3.19
N GLY A 445 -10.50 -4.47 -3.62
CA GLY A 445 -10.05 -4.26 -5.00
C GLY A 445 -9.42 -2.89 -5.28
N LEU A 446 -8.97 -2.71 -6.52
CA LEU A 446 -8.29 -1.50 -6.98
C LEU A 446 -9.16 -0.26 -6.91
N GLY A 447 -10.49 -0.40 -6.89
CA GLY A 447 -11.44 0.70 -6.64
C GLY A 447 -11.17 1.52 -5.37
N GLU A 448 -10.47 0.96 -4.37
CA GLU A 448 -10.05 1.70 -3.17
C GLU A 448 -8.87 2.66 -3.44
N LEU A 449 -7.96 2.36 -4.39
CA LEU A 449 -6.83 3.24 -4.72
C LEU A 449 -7.31 4.63 -5.18
N PRO A 450 -8.26 4.76 -6.14
CA PRO A 450 -8.83 6.04 -6.53
C PRO A 450 -9.53 6.80 -5.41
N GLN A 451 -10.29 6.12 -4.57
CA GLN A 451 -11.02 6.74 -3.46
C GLN A 451 -10.06 7.30 -2.41
N ALA A 452 -9.01 6.54 -2.08
CA ALA A 452 -7.97 6.97 -1.16
C ALA A 452 -7.22 8.21 -1.66
N PHE A 453 -6.84 8.26 -2.95
CA PHE A 453 -6.21 9.45 -3.53
C PHE A 453 -7.17 10.64 -3.67
N ALA A 454 -8.45 10.41 -4.00
CA ALA A 454 -9.45 11.48 -4.05
C ALA A 454 -9.65 12.12 -2.67
N ARG A 455 -9.83 11.29 -1.62
CA ARG A 455 -9.90 11.72 -0.22
C ARG A 455 -8.67 12.51 0.21
N LEU A 456 -7.47 12.03 -0.14
CA LEU A 456 -6.22 12.69 0.24
C LEU A 456 -6.00 14.01 -0.50
N SER A 457 -6.37 14.09 -1.78
CA SER A 457 -6.35 15.33 -2.56
C SER A 457 -7.33 16.37 -2.00
N ALA A 458 -8.52 15.94 -1.56
CA ALA A 458 -9.48 16.80 -0.86
C ALA A 458 -8.93 17.35 0.47
N VAL A 459 -8.15 16.56 1.24
CA VAL A 459 -7.45 17.02 2.46
C VAL A 459 -6.46 18.15 2.15
N TYR A 460 -5.85 18.19 0.96
CA TYR A 460 -4.99 19.29 0.50
C TYR A 460 -5.75 20.42 -0.22
N GLY A 461 -7.09 20.44 -0.16
CA GLY A 461 -7.92 21.48 -0.76
C GLY A 461 -8.13 21.32 -2.28
N GLY A 462 -8.04 20.09 -2.79
CA GLY A 462 -8.58 19.72 -4.10
C GLY A 462 -10.10 19.51 -4.07
N THR A 463 -10.72 19.49 -5.25
CA THR A 463 -12.15 19.28 -5.46
C THR A 463 -12.33 18.21 -6.53
N TYR A 464 -13.19 17.22 -6.26
CA TYR A 464 -13.56 16.16 -7.20
C TYR A 464 -15.00 16.35 -7.66
N MET A 465 -15.26 16.23 -8.97
CA MET A 465 -16.58 16.37 -9.58
C MET A 465 -16.85 15.19 -10.54
N LEU A 466 -17.57 14.17 -10.07
CA LEU A 466 -18.07 13.10 -10.93
C LEU A 466 -19.31 13.55 -11.72
N ASN A 467 -19.67 12.76 -12.73
CA ASN A 467 -20.82 12.97 -13.62
C ASN A 467 -20.79 14.35 -14.32
N LYS A 468 -19.65 14.67 -14.95
CA LYS A 468 -19.43 15.89 -15.75
C LYS A 468 -19.28 15.55 -17.23
N PRO A 469 -20.40 15.29 -17.95
CA PRO A 469 -20.35 14.97 -19.38
C PRO A 469 -19.89 16.16 -20.23
N GLN A 470 -19.55 15.88 -21.49
CA GLN A 470 -19.15 16.88 -22.50
C GLN A 470 -17.94 17.76 -22.13
N CYS A 471 -17.04 17.28 -21.25
CA CYS A 471 -15.89 18.07 -20.87
C CYS A 471 -14.86 18.19 -21.99
N LYS A 472 -14.57 19.43 -22.36
CA LYS A 472 -13.71 19.82 -23.49
C LYS A 472 -12.52 20.62 -23.00
N VAL A 473 -11.32 20.26 -23.47
CA VAL A 473 -10.10 21.03 -23.22
C VAL A 473 -10.09 22.26 -24.15
N GLU A 474 -9.86 23.44 -23.59
CA GLU A 474 -9.79 24.70 -24.32
C GLU A 474 -8.36 25.14 -24.55
N PHE A 475 -8.05 25.54 -25.78
CA PHE A 475 -6.73 25.98 -26.22
C PHE A 475 -6.76 27.45 -26.69
N ASP A 476 -5.63 28.15 -26.57
CA ASP A 476 -5.42 29.45 -27.19
C ASP A 476 -5.02 29.35 -28.68
N GLU A 477 -4.91 30.50 -29.35
CA GLU A 477 -4.45 30.62 -30.74
C GLU A 477 -3.03 30.05 -30.98
N GLY A 478 -2.23 29.91 -29.91
CA GLY A 478 -0.91 29.28 -29.92
C GLY A 478 -0.94 27.77 -29.63
N GLY A 479 -2.13 27.16 -29.51
CA GLY A 479 -2.31 25.74 -29.25
C GLY A 479 -2.03 25.32 -27.80
N LYS A 480 -1.97 26.24 -26.84
CA LYS A 480 -1.73 25.94 -25.41
C LYS A 480 -3.01 25.89 -24.59
N VAL A 481 -3.07 24.98 -23.63
CA VAL A 481 -4.25 24.82 -22.78
C VAL A 481 -4.48 26.02 -21.86
N VAL A 482 -5.70 26.56 -21.92
CA VAL A 482 -6.16 27.71 -21.11
C VAL A 482 -7.29 27.36 -20.15
N GLY A 483 -7.97 26.24 -20.33
CA GLY A 483 -9.06 25.80 -19.46
C GLY A 483 -9.66 24.45 -19.84
N VAL A 484 -10.66 24.04 -19.06
CA VAL A 484 -11.57 22.93 -19.39
C VAL A 484 -13.00 23.45 -19.27
N THR A 485 -13.82 23.25 -20.30
CA THR A 485 -15.24 23.62 -20.33
C THR A 485 -16.10 22.41 -20.00
N SER A 486 -17.12 22.58 -19.15
CA SER A 486 -18.12 21.58 -18.77
C SER A 486 -19.47 22.28 -18.57
N GLU A 487 -20.56 21.73 -19.12
CA GLU A 487 -21.93 22.24 -18.91
C GLU A 487 -22.13 23.75 -19.24
N GLY A 488 -21.21 24.36 -20.00
CA GLY A 488 -21.19 25.79 -20.32
C GLY A 488 -20.26 26.65 -19.45
N GLU A 489 -19.72 26.12 -18.35
CA GLU A 489 -18.73 26.81 -17.50
C GLU A 489 -17.29 26.39 -17.86
N THR A 490 -16.35 27.34 -17.88
CA THR A 490 -14.92 27.08 -18.20
C THR A 490 -14.00 27.31 -17.01
N ALA A 491 -13.45 26.23 -16.46
CA ALA A 491 -12.44 26.26 -15.41
C ALA A 491 -11.04 26.57 -16.01
N LYS A 492 -10.57 27.81 -15.86
CA LYS A 492 -9.26 28.24 -16.39
C LYS A 492 -8.08 27.56 -15.69
N CYS A 493 -7.09 27.13 -16.47
CA CYS A 493 -5.90 26.43 -15.98
C CYS A 493 -4.64 26.78 -16.79
N LYS A 494 -3.51 26.13 -16.48
CA LYS A 494 -2.21 26.29 -17.19
C LYS A 494 -1.60 24.98 -17.68
N LYS A 495 -2.17 23.87 -17.25
CA LYS A 495 -1.77 22.49 -17.48
C LYS A 495 -3.00 21.61 -17.28
N VAL A 496 -3.18 20.62 -18.14
CA VAL A 496 -4.16 19.54 -17.98
C VAL A 496 -3.42 18.22 -18.00
N VAL A 497 -3.63 17.38 -17.00
CA VAL A 497 -3.31 15.95 -17.07
C VAL A 497 -4.58 15.23 -17.48
N CYS A 498 -4.56 14.31 -18.43
CA CYS A 498 -5.76 13.53 -18.80
C CYS A 498 -5.43 12.13 -19.33
N ASP A 499 -6.45 11.31 -19.60
CA ASP A 499 -6.29 10.01 -20.26
C ASP A 499 -6.64 10.10 -21.77
N PRO A 500 -6.29 9.09 -22.60
CA PRO A 500 -6.46 9.15 -24.05
C PRO A 500 -7.89 9.46 -24.52
N SER A 501 -8.91 9.16 -23.71
CA SER A 501 -10.31 9.36 -24.09
C SER A 501 -10.80 10.81 -24.05
N TYR A 502 -9.97 11.75 -23.57
CA TYR A 502 -10.27 13.18 -23.51
C TYR A 502 -9.59 14.00 -24.62
N LEU A 503 -8.55 13.45 -25.26
CA LEU A 503 -7.77 14.11 -26.32
C LEU A 503 -7.38 13.09 -27.41
N PRO A 504 -8.36 12.52 -28.14
CA PRO A 504 -8.11 11.47 -29.14
C PRO A 504 -7.15 11.92 -30.25
N ASP A 505 -7.20 13.19 -30.65
CA ASP A 505 -6.34 13.77 -31.70
C ASP A 505 -4.87 13.99 -31.27
N LYS A 506 -4.53 13.71 -30.01
CA LYS A 506 -3.19 13.90 -29.40
C LYS A 506 -2.58 12.59 -28.88
N VAL A 507 -3.17 11.45 -29.26
CA VAL A 507 -2.67 10.10 -28.99
C VAL A 507 -2.51 9.30 -30.28
N GLN A 508 -1.77 8.20 -30.20
CA GLN A 508 -1.66 7.19 -31.26
C GLN A 508 -1.99 5.82 -30.70
N LYS A 509 -2.70 4.99 -31.48
CA LYS A 509 -2.93 3.57 -31.17
C LYS A 509 -1.61 2.82 -31.38
N VAL A 510 -1.18 2.06 -30.37
CA VAL A 510 0.05 1.26 -30.40
C VAL A 510 -0.20 -0.26 -30.36
N GLY A 511 -1.43 -0.66 -30.06
CA GLY A 511 -1.77 -2.07 -29.87
C GLY A 511 -3.22 -2.25 -29.40
N LYS A 512 -3.51 -3.43 -28.89
CA LYS A 512 -4.82 -3.90 -28.44
C LYS A 512 -4.59 -4.98 -27.39
N VAL A 513 -5.42 -5.05 -26.36
CA VAL A 513 -5.38 -6.13 -25.35
C VAL A 513 -6.61 -7.00 -25.49
N ALA A 514 -6.39 -8.31 -25.47
CA ALA A 514 -7.45 -9.30 -25.25
C ALA A 514 -7.58 -9.60 -23.75
N ARG A 515 -8.80 -9.67 -23.24
CA ARG A 515 -9.11 -10.04 -21.85
C ARG A 515 -10.27 -11.03 -21.78
N ALA A 516 -10.17 -11.99 -20.87
CA ALA A 516 -11.26 -12.81 -20.37
C ALA A 516 -11.43 -12.53 -18.87
N ILE A 517 -12.66 -12.35 -18.42
CA ILE A 517 -13.05 -12.23 -17.01
C ILE A 517 -13.87 -13.48 -16.67
N CYS A 518 -13.39 -14.29 -15.73
CA CYS A 518 -13.91 -15.62 -15.42
C CYS A 518 -14.36 -15.67 -13.96
N ILE A 519 -15.63 -16.01 -13.70
CA ILE A 519 -16.12 -16.28 -12.34
C ILE A 519 -16.04 -17.79 -12.10
N MET A 520 -15.55 -18.21 -10.94
CA MET A 520 -15.31 -19.63 -10.62
C MET A 520 -15.73 -19.95 -9.18
N SER A 521 -16.18 -21.19 -8.95
CA SER A 521 -16.50 -21.72 -7.61
C SER A 521 -15.36 -22.49 -6.92
N HIS A 522 -14.12 -22.43 -7.44
CA HIS A 522 -12.97 -23.15 -6.90
C HIS A 522 -11.63 -22.41 -7.14
N PRO A 523 -10.55 -22.68 -6.36
CA PRO A 523 -9.21 -22.16 -6.65
C PRO A 523 -8.63 -22.75 -7.94
N ILE A 524 -7.60 -22.10 -8.51
CA ILE A 524 -6.99 -22.56 -9.76
C ILE A 524 -6.28 -23.92 -9.54
N PRO A 525 -6.52 -24.94 -10.38
CA PRO A 525 -5.88 -26.25 -10.24
C PRO A 525 -4.36 -26.15 -10.18
N ASN A 526 -3.76 -26.85 -9.22
CA ASN A 526 -2.32 -26.88 -8.93
C ASN A 526 -1.73 -25.60 -8.27
N THR A 527 -2.54 -24.65 -7.79
CA THR A 527 -2.04 -23.50 -6.99
C THR A 527 -2.02 -23.74 -5.48
N ASN A 528 -2.01 -24.99 -5.01
CA ASN A 528 -2.15 -25.36 -3.59
C ASN A 528 -3.36 -24.65 -2.92
N ASP A 529 -4.50 -24.66 -3.60
CA ASP A 529 -5.77 -24.05 -3.15
C ASP A 529 -5.71 -22.54 -2.83
N SER A 530 -4.70 -21.84 -3.39
CA SER A 530 -4.52 -20.39 -3.24
C SER A 530 -5.81 -19.58 -3.48
N HIS A 531 -6.14 -18.71 -2.52
CA HIS A 531 -7.25 -17.76 -2.61
C HIS A 531 -6.96 -16.57 -3.54
N SER A 532 -5.71 -16.41 -3.96
CA SER A 532 -5.22 -15.41 -4.90
C SER A 532 -3.91 -15.86 -5.52
N ALA A 533 -3.73 -15.61 -6.81
CA ALA A 533 -2.57 -16.06 -7.56
C ALA A 533 -2.23 -15.13 -8.73
N GLN A 534 -0.94 -15.03 -9.04
CA GLN A 534 -0.47 -14.68 -10.39
C GLN A 534 -0.01 -15.95 -11.09
N VAL A 535 -0.40 -16.17 -12.34
CA VAL A 535 0.29 -17.10 -13.26
C VAL A 535 0.81 -16.32 -14.46
N ILE A 536 2.08 -16.51 -14.82
CA ILE A 536 2.65 -15.99 -16.06
C ILE A 536 2.81 -17.15 -17.04
N LEU A 537 2.37 -16.94 -18.29
CA LEU A 537 2.50 -17.89 -19.39
C LEU A 537 3.44 -17.26 -20.44
N PRO A 538 4.76 -17.56 -20.40
CA PRO A 538 5.72 -16.97 -21.31
C PRO A 538 5.39 -17.29 -22.76
N GLN A 539 5.58 -16.32 -23.64
CA GLN A 539 5.18 -16.40 -25.05
C GLN A 539 5.73 -17.63 -25.79
N LYS A 540 6.96 -18.06 -25.47
CA LYS A 540 7.60 -19.24 -26.06
C LYS A 540 6.82 -20.52 -25.77
N GLN A 541 6.27 -20.65 -24.56
CA GLN A 541 5.47 -21.81 -24.12
C GLN A 541 4.11 -21.90 -24.84
N LEU A 542 3.66 -20.79 -25.46
CA LEU A 542 2.39 -20.69 -26.19
C LEU A 542 2.54 -20.48 -27.71
N GLY A 543 3.78 -20.36 -28.23
CA GLY A 543 4.04 -20.03 -29.64
C GLY A 543 3.65 -18.60 -30.05
N ARG A 544 3.66 -17.67 -29.09
CA ARG A 544 3.24 -16.25 -29.24
C ARG A 544 4.44 -15.31 -29.40
N LYS A 545 4.16 -14.02 -29.67
CA LYS A 545 5.11 -12.89 -29.59
C LYS A 545 4.94 -12.06 -28.32
N SER A 546 3.94 -12.39 -27.50
CA SER A 546 3.57 -11.67 -26.30
C SER A 546 3.09 -12.63 -25.22
N ASP A 547 3.52 -12.38 -23.98
CA ASP A 547 3.15 -13.20 -22.83
C ASP A 547 1.65 -13.12 -22.53
N MET A 548 1.12 -14.18 -21.95
CA MET A 548 -0.23 -14.20 -21.40
C MET A 548 -0.15 -14.22 -19.88
N TYR A 549 -0.96 -13.38 -19.25
CA TYR A 549 -0.97 -13.15 -17.81
C TYR A 549 -2.30 -13.63 -17.22
N LEU A 550 -2.22 -14.24 -16.04
CA LEU A 550 -3.36 -14.68 -15.26
C LEU A 550 -3.32 -14.03 -13.90
N PHE A 551 -4.35 -13.25 -13.58
CA PHE A 551 -4.60 -12.68 -12.25
C PHE A 551 -5.77 -13.42 -11.62
N CYS A 552 -5.69 -13.76 -10.33
CA CYS A 552 -6.82 -14.30 -9.59
C CYS A 552 -6.88 -13.74 -8.17
N CYS A 553 -8.09 -13.34 -7.75
CA CYS A 553 -8.46 -13.04 -6.38
C CYS A 553 -9.86 -13.62 -6.07
N SER A 554 -10.24 -13.64 -4.80
CA SER A 554 -11.49 -14.26 -4.32
C SER A 554 -12.11 -13.46 -3.17
N TYR A 555 -13.16 -14.01 -2.56
CA TYR A 555 -13.71 -13.53 -1.29
C TYR A 555 -12.68 -13.26 -0.19
N PHE A 556 -11.50 -13.90 -0.22
CA PHE A 556 -10.42 -13.65 0.74
C PHE A 556 -9.83 -12.23 0.65
N HIS A 557 -10.12 -11.51 -0.45
CA HIS A 557 -9.79 -10.11 -0.71
C HIS A 557 -11.02 -9.19 -0.69
N ASN A 558 -12.21 -9.71 -0.35
CA ASN A 558 -13.50 -9.03 -0.40
C ASN A 558 -13.89 -8.50 -1.81
N VAL A 559 -13.44 -9.17 -2.88
CA VAL A 559 -13.81 -8.85 -4.27
C VAL A 559 -14.93 -9.74 -4.84
N ALA A 560 -15.34 -10.77 -4.11
CA ALA A 560 -16.40 -11.72 -4.50
C ALA A 560 -17.13 -12.31 -3.26
N PRO A 561 -18.34 -12.89 -3.42
CA PRO A 561 -19.03 -13.65 -2.36
C PRO A 561 -18.23 -14.86 -1.88
N LYS A 562 -18.47 -15.30 -0.63
CA LYS A 562 -17.78 -16.46 -0.04
C LYS A 562 -17.89 -17.71 -0.94
N GLY A 563 -16.74 -18.31 -1.26
CA GLY A 563 -16.61 -19.46 -2.16
C GLY A 563 -16.36 -19.10 -3.62
N LYS A 564 -16.60 -17.85 -4.05
CA LYS A 564 -16.35 -17.40 -5.43
C LYS A 564 -14.96 -16.81 -5.60
N TYR A 565 -14.41 -17.04 -6.79
CA TYR A 565 -13.13 -16.58 -7.30
C TYR A 565 -13.39 -15.78 -8.59
N ILE A 566 -12.54 -14.79 -8.85
CA ILE A 566 -12.53 -14.03 -10.09
C ILE A 566 -11.12 -14.14 -10.67
N ALA A 567 -11.01 -14.85 -11.79
CA ALA A 567 -9.80 -14.95 -12.56
C ALA A 567 -9.89 -14.08 -13.82
N PHE A 568 -8.75 -13.52 -14.23
CA PHE A 568 -8.61 -12.73 -15.43
C PHE A 568 -7.47 -13.31 -16.25
N VAL A 569 -7.69 -13.52 -17.54
CA VAL A 569 -6.67 -13.90 -18.51
C VAL A 569 -6.48 -12.73 -19.47
N SER A 570 -5.26 -12.22 -19.64
CA SER A 570 -4.99 -11.11 -20.57
C SER A 570 -3.65 -11.20 -21.28
N THR A 571 -3.61 -10.73 -22.52
CA THR A 571 -2.40 -10.67 -23.37
C THR A 571 -2.53 -9.52 -24.39
N GLU A 572 -1.43 -9.16 -25.04
CA GLU A 572 -1.50 -8.23 -26.19
C GLU A 572 -2.11 -8.99 -27.36
N ALA A 573 -3.14 -8.45 -27.99
CA ALA A 573 -3.92 -9.16 -28.99
C ALA A 573 -3.13 -9.26 -30.31
N GLU A 574 -2.74 -10.49 -30.66
CA GLU A 574 -2.13 -10.84 -31.94
C GLU A 574 -3.20 -11.18 -33.00
N THR A 575 -4.47 -11.29 -32.59
CA THR A 575 -5.65 -11.52 -33.45
C THR A 575 -6.86 -10.65 -33.02
N ASP A 576 -7.94 -10.70 -33.78
CA ASP A 576 -9.24 -10.12 -33.40
C ASP A 576 -10.20 -11.14 -32.74
N ASP A 577 -9.72 -12.35 -32.41
CA ASP A 577 -10.50 -13.45 -31.81
C ASP A 577 -10.01 -13.74 -30.37
N PRO A 578 -10.50 -12.98 -29.36
CA PRO A 578 -10.01 -13.09 -27.98
C PRO A 578 -10.35 -14.44 -27.33
N GLU A 579 -11.43 -15.10 -27.75
CA GLU A 579 -11.83 -16.39 -27.19
C GLU A 579 -10.83 -17.48 -27.57
N LYS A 580 -10.51 -17.60 -28.86
CA LYS A 580 -9.48 -18.53 -29.34
C LYS A 580 -8.09 -18.17 -28.83
N GLU A 581 -7.78 -16.88 -28.75
CA GLU A 581 -6.46 -16.39 -28.38
C GLU A 581 -6.15 -16.59 -26.88
N LEU A 582 -7.14 -16.41 -26.00
CA LEU A 582 -6.99 -16.57 -24.54
C LEU A 582 -7.22 -18.00 -24.06
N LYS A 583 -7.75 -18.89 -24.91
CA LYS A 583 -8.07 -20.28 -24.57
C LYS A 583 -6.97 -21.02 -23.78
N PRO A 584 -5.65 -20.94 -24.09
CA PRO A 584 -4.61 -21.60 -23.31
C PRO A 584 -4.55 -21.17 -21.83
N GLY A 585 -4.89 -19.92 -21.52
CA GLY A 585 -4.98 -19.40 -20.16
C GLY A 585 -6.33 -19.64 -19.49
N VAL A 586 -7.41 -19.78 -20.25
CA VAL A 586 -8.74 -20.17 -19.75
C VAL A 586 -8.77 -21.66 -19.40
N ASP A 587 -8.19 -22.53 -20.23
CA ASP A 587 -8.18 -23.99 -20.04
C ASP A 587 -7.47 -24.42 -18.76
N ILE A 588 -6.48 -23.65 -18.27
CA ILE A 588 -5.81 -23.92 -16.98
C ILE A 588 -6.59 -23.47 -15.74
N LEU A 589 -7.70 -22.74 -15.90
CA LEU A 589 -8.58 -22.37 -14.78
C LEU A 589 -9.39 -23.56 -14.26
N GLY A 590 -9.71 -24.55 -15.10
CA GLY A 590 -10.62 -25.64 -14.75
C GLY A 590 -12.07 -25.29 -15.10
N ALA A 591 -13.01 -25.50 -14.18
CA ALA A 591 -14.41 -25.14 -14.40
C ALA A 591 -14.65 -23.65 -14.15
N VAL A 592 -15.33 -23.00 -15.08
CA VAL A 592 -15.69 -21.58 -15.04
C VAL A 592 -17.21 -21.47 -15.01
N ASP A 593 -17.74 -20.74 -14.03
CA ASP A 593 -19.18 -20.54 -13.83
C ASP A 593 -19.77 -19.61 -14.91
N GLU A 594 -19.01 -18.58 -15.31
CA GLU A 594 -19.39 -17.56 -16.30
C GLU A 594 -18.13 -16.88 -16.86
N ILE A 595 -18.15 -16.48 -18.14
CA ILE A 595 -16.99 -15.90 -18.84
C ILE A 595 -17.36 -14.71 -19.75
N PHE A 596 -16.63 -13.60 -19.60
CA PHE A 596 -16.77 -12.38 -20.38
C PHE A 596 -15.48 -12.08 -21.15
N TYR A 597 -15.57 -12.08 -22.48
CA TYR A 597 -14.46 -11.66 -23.35
C TYR A 597 -14.56 -10.18 -23.72
N GLU A 598 -13.42 -9.49 -23.74
CA GLU A 598 -13.29 -8.08 -24.12
C GLU A 598 -12.02 -7.87 -24.93
N THR A 599 -12.03 -6.90 -25.86
CA THR A 599 -10.80 -6.30 -26.38
C THR A 599 -10.85 -4.79 -26.27
N TYR A 600 -9.75 -4.15 -25.87
CA TYR A 600 -9.64 -2.69 -25.84
C TYR A 600 -8.34 -2.22 -26.47
N ASP A 601 -8.37 -1.03 -27.06
CA ASP A 601 -7.24 -0.44 -27.77
C ASP A 601 -6.25 0.24 -26.82
N ARG A 602 -4.96 0.06 -27.08
CA ARG A 602 -3.89 0.73 -26.33
C ARG A 602 -3.42 1.99 -27.04
N PHE A 603 -3.39 3.09 -26.32
CA PHE A 603 -2.94 4.40 -26.80
C PHE A 603 -1.75 4.93 -26.00
N VAL A 604 -0.89 5.71 -26.67
CA VAL A 604 0.14 6.53 -26.02
C VAL A 604 0.09 7.97 -26.55
N PRO A 605 0.63 8.97 -25.83
CA PRO A 605 0.71 10.34 -26.32
C PRO A 605 1.53 10.44 -27.62
N SER A 606 1.05 11.22 -28.58
CA SER A 606 1.73 11.48 -29.88
C SER A 606 2.19 12.94 -30.03
N HIS A 607 1.90 13.81 -29.05
CA HIS A 607 2.19 15.25 -29.05
C HIS A 607 3.35 15.61 -28.10
N ASP A 608 3.93 16.80 -28.30
CA ASP A 608 4.84 17.39 -27.30
C ASP A 608 4.06 18.09 -26.17
N SER A 609 3.98 17.42 -25.03
CA SER A 609 3.41 17.94 -23.78
C SER A 609 4.03 19.26 -23.26
N ALA A 610 5.25 19.62 -23.69
CA ALA A 610 5.87 20.89 -23.33
C ALA A 610 5.36 22.06 -24.19
N ALA A 611 4.96 21.78 -25.43
CA ALA A 611 4.41 22.77 -26.35
C ALA A 611 3.01 23.24 -25.93
N ASP A 612 2.08 22.31 -25.67
CA ASP A 612 0.66 22.62 -25.39
C ASP A 612 0.28 22.62 -23.90
N ASN A 613 1.10 22.03 -23.03
CA ASN A 613 0.85 21.80 -21.61
C ASN A 613 -0.29 20.79 -21.31
N CYS A 614 -0.59 19.90 -22.25
CA CYS A 614 -1.34 18.67 -22.02
C CYS A 614 -0.40 17.54 -21.60
N PHE A 615 -0.81 16.71 -20.64
CA PHE A 615 -0.02 15.59 -20.12
C PHE A 615 -0.92 14.35 -20.13
N ILE A 616 -0.87 13.59 -21.22
CA ILE A 616 -1.75 12.42 -21.42
C ILE A 616 -1.07 11.17 -20.83
N SER A 617 -1.81 10.35 -20.07
CA SER A 617 -1.33 9.05 -19.58
C SER A 617 -1.44 7.96 -20.64
N LYS A 618 -0.61 6.92 -20.57
CA LYS A 618 -0.74 5.74 -21.46
C LYS A 618 -1.95 4.87 -21.09
N SER A 619 -2.54 4.16 -22.06
CA SER A 619 -3.47 3.07 -21.77
C SER A 619 -2.75 1.93 -21.02
N TYR A 620 -3.47 1.27 -20.12
CA TYR A 620 -2.95 0.11 -19.40
C TYR A 620 -2.57 -1.03 -20.36
N ASP A 621 -1.46 -1.69 -20.03
CA ASP A 621 -0.95 -2.87 -20.72
C ASP A 621 -1.58 -4.17 -20.15
N PRO A 622 -1.41 -5.34 -20.81
CA PRO A 622 -2.04 -6.58 -20.39
C PRO A 622 -1.40 -7.23 -19.15
N THR A 623 -0.32 -6.65 -18.61
CA THR A 623 0.41 -7.22 -17.45
C THR A 623 -0.46 -7.24 -16.20
N THR A 624 -0.20 -8.18 -15.30
CA THR A 624 -0.95 -8.31 -14.03
C THR A 624 -0.27 -7.61 -12.86
N HIS A 625 0.59 -6.62 -13.12
CA HIS A 625 1.34 -5.87 -12.10
C HIS A 625 1.52 -4.39 -12.45
N PHE A 626 1.73 -3.55 -11.44
CA PHE A 626 1.69 -2.09 -11.59
C PHE A 626 2.95 -1.40 -12.14
N GLU A 627 4.05 -2.11 -12.41
CA GLU A 627 5.37 -1.44 -12.57
C GLU A 627 5.46 -0.48 -13.76
N SER A 628 4.94 -0.84 -14.93
CA SER A 628 4.83 0.06 -16.09
C SER A 628 3.96 1.30 -15.80
N THR A 629 2.85 1.07 -15.08
CA THR A 629 1.89 2.10 -14.69
C THR A 629 2.50 3.11 -13.71
N VAL A 630 3.34 2.69 -12.75
CA VAL A 630 4.07 3.64 -11.88
C VAL A 630 5.14 4.43 -12.64
N MET A 631 5.83 3.83 -13.61
CA MET A 631 6.82 4.57 -14.38
C MET A 631 6.18 5.69 -15.22
N ASP A 632 5.01 5.45 -15.83
CA ASP A 632 4.26 6.50 -16.55
C ASP A 632 3.77 7.64 -15.62
N VAL A 633 3.36 7.31 -14.38
CA VAL A 633 3.09 8.31 -13.33
C VAL A 633 4.32 9.19 -13.04
N LEU A 634 5.49 8.58 -12.86
CA LEU A 634 6.70 9.30 -12.45
C LEU A 634 7.30 10.14 -13.60
N ASP A 635 7.19 9.66 -14.84
CA ASP A 635 7.51 10.40 -16.06
C ASP A 635 6.62 11.64 -16.22
N MET A 636 5.28 11.46 -16.20
CA MET A 636 4.34 12.59 -16.23
C MET A 636 4.60 13.59 -15.11
N TYR A 637 4.84 13.12 -13.88
CA TYR A 637 5.15 14.00 -12.76
C TYR A 637 6.42 14.82 -12.98
N SER A 638 7.47 14.19 -13.51
CA SER A 638 8.74 14.84 -13.80
C SER A 638 8.58 15.89 -14.91
N LYS A 639 7.83 15.57 -15.98
CA LYS A 639 7.44 16.51 -17.05
C LYS A 639 6.60 17.68 -16.56
N ILE A 640 5.65 17.46 -15.64
CA ILE A 640 4.78 18.51 -15.11
C ILE A 640 5.54 19.45 -14.17
N THR A 641 6.46 18.93 -13.34
CA THR A 641 7.14 19.70 -12.27
C THR A 641 8.57 20.13 -12.55
N GLY A 642 9.23 19.55 -13.56
CA GLY A 642 10.67 19.68 -13.78
C GLY A 642 11.51 19.03 -12.66
N LYS A 643 10.97 18.04 -11.93
CA LYS A 643 11.63 17.40 -10.78
C LYS A 643 11.34 15.90 -10.70
N VAL A 644 12.40 15.11 -10.57
CA VAL A 644 12.33 13.69 -10.19
C VAL A 644 11.72 13.56 -8.78
N VAL A 645 11.03 12.45 -8.52
CA VAL A 645 10.55 12.09 -7.17
C VAL A 645 11.67 11.33 -6.44
N ASP A 646 12.06 11.83 -5.27
CA ASP A 646 12.93 11.07 -4.38
C ASP A 646 12.10 10.01 -3.63
N LEU A 647 12.39 8.73 -3.91
CA LEU A 647 11.74 7.55 -3.32
C LEU A 647 12.71 6.73 -2.45
N SER A 648 13.82 7.33 -1.99
CA SER A 648 14.80 6.76 -1.06
C SER A 648 14.28 6.53 0.36
N VAL A 649 12.95 6.58 0.56
CA VAL A 649 12.29 6.28 1.84
C VAL A 649 12.65 4.85 2.26
N ASP A 650 13.21 4.72 3.47
CA ASP A 650 13.53 3.43 4.04
C ASP A 650 12.25 2.61 4.31
N LEU A 651 12.21 1.39 3.75
CA LEU A 651 11.09 0.47 3.91
C LEU A 651 11.17 -0.34 5.21
N SER A 652 12.28 -0.27 5.96
CA SER A 652 12.43 -0.95 7.26
C SER A 652 11.37 -0.51 8.28
N ALA A 653 11.01 0.77 8.27
CA ALA A 653 9.95 1.36 9.08
C ALA A 653 8.52 1.03 8.58
N ALA A 654 8.40 0.32 7.45
CA ALA A 654 7.16 -0.15 6.86
C ALA A 654 7.09 -1.69 6.83
N SER A 655 7.75 -2.35 7.79
CA SER A 655 7.36 -3.70 8.20
C SER A 655 5.88 -3.73 8.60
N ALA A 656 5.22 -4.87 8.40
CA ALA A 656 3.92 -5.07 9.02
C ALA A 656 4.13 -5.11 10.54
N ALA A 657 3.43 -4.25 11.29
CA ALA A 657 3.38 -4.39 12.73
C ALA A 657 2.64 -5.70 13.05
N ALA A 658 3.37 -6.68 13.60
CA ALA A 658 2.73 -7.79 14.30
C ALA A 658 1.94 -7.20 15.47
N GLU A 659 0.72 -7.69 15.69
CA GLU A 659 -0.25 -7.06 16.60
C GLU A 659 0.14 -7.24 18.08
N GLU A 660 -0.04 -6.18 18.88
CA GLU A 660 -0.24 -6.21 20.34
C GLU A 660 -1.72 -5.99 20.67
#